data_AF-R9MLW7-F1
#
_entry.id   AF-R9MLW7-F1
#
_cell.length_a   1.000
_cell.length_b   1.000
_cell.length_c   1.000
_cell.angle_alpha   90.00
_cell.angle_beta   90.00
_cell.angle_gamma   90.00
#
_symmetry.space_group_name_H-M   'P 1'
#
loop_
_entity.id
_entity.type
_entity.pdbx_description
1 polymer ?
#
loop_
_entity_poly.entity_id
_entity_poly.type
_entity_poly.pdbx_seq_one_letter_code
_entity_poly.pdbx_strand_id
1 'polypeptide(L)'
;MKKKELMTIAPLKLTSYLMKVAKKDEPVKQQHWKTDKNYKYGRYLRVKEEKGYLVISVFLTQFVRAGARHPFYVVYIDKSANDFITFETDTGKWRKSMLYNLDWPRYMYGSGTYISRRDKKLVCRYLGTETGEYEELEHYQARVREQQLIVRHRKKTDAWDEVMKQVPGIPKDWERWLLRNVVSEHYIFYKYKRGGATEGYCTHCGKMVPIKAPKYNESGICSRCGQEIHFKSVDKSKSIWTETKAAYLIQRCKKGIILRLFEVAMVLGKGDFHNPEIWYSEIKRIFYDDQFREEPYYYGDFKNRGTRWIAGESDSRRVGFYYYYSYSPIYGKVYPRTLPDLEKKELKRTGLRQWIQGNMILNPRKYLGAWRKIPVLEQIVKAGLTRLAGELVENPEKLVWKDSTGELAKRLWIDKAELKRLRKMDGGFHVLCWLKQEKKEDICLPDELIGWFIEKGILPKDLAFIHDRMSYVQIKNYLVRQKGKREDSIRQVLITWEDYLSMAKRVKMNVYDAIVYRANKLYQRHGELVEYIQKNQLSVTAGELEEEYPYINGILPRLQEKYEYSNKTYTILAPRTVKDILEEGQALHHCIDKKKEYFERINNQESFILFLRKTKQPDQPYYTLEVEPGGVIRQKRTEYDRQKKDIDKASAFLRKWQKVVQKRLTGDDFALAEKSREIRIESYAEMRKKRVKINGGLFAGQYLADVLEADLMELPDAEKEAA
;
A
#
# COMPACT_ATOMS: atom_id res chain seq x y z
N MET A 1 8.48 -44.38 12.08
CA MET A 1 9.53 -45.44 12.15
C MET A 1 10.81 -44.94 12.83
N LYS A 2 11.51 -45.77 13.62
CA LYS A 2 12.78 -45.42 14.28
C LYS A 2 13.98 -45.72 13.37
N LYS A 3 14.63 -44.68 12.85
CA LYS A 3 15.76 -44.81 11.89
C LYS A 3 16.91 -45.69 12.39
N LYS A 4 17.29 -45.57 13.68
CA LYS A 4 18.38 -46.37 14.29
C LYS A 4 18.10 -47.88 14.20
N GLU A 5 16.84 -48.27 14.37
CA GLU A 5 16.41 -49.67 14.28
C GLU A 5 16.45 -50.17 12.83
N LEU A 6 15.95 -49.36 11.88
CA LEU A 6 15.97 -49.71 10.45
C LEU A 6 17.40 -49.93 9.91
N MET A 7 18.38 -49.18 10.42
CA MET A 7 19.80 -49.35 10.04
C MET A 7 20.41 -50.69 10.50
N THR A 8 19.80 -51.36 11.49
CA THR A 8 20.24 -52.70 11.90
C THR A 8 19.80 -53.79 10.91
N ILE A 9 18.85 -53.48 10.02
CA ILE A 9 18.33 -54.42 9.03
C ILE A 9 19.17 -54.31 7.75
N ALA A 10 20.05 -55.29 7.53
CA ALA A 10 20.94 -55.29 6.38
C ALA A 10 20.13 -55.43 5.06
N PRO A 11 20.20 -54.51 4.09
CA PRO A 11 19.43 -54.65 2.84
C PRO A 11 19.87 -55.87 2.03
N LEU A 12 18.95 -56.45 1.25
CA LEU A 12 19.30 -57.56 0.36
C LEU A 12 20.27 -57.07 -0.70
N LYS A 13 21.29 -57.89 -1.02
CA LYS A 13 22.17 -57.67 -2.17
C LYS A 13 21.57 -58.26 -3.44
N LEU A 14 21.93 -57.68 -4.59
CA LEU A 14 21.52 -58.23 -5.88
C LEU A 14 22.22 -59.57 -6.13
N THR A 15 21.51 -60.56 -6.69
CA THR A 15 22.08 -61.88 -6.97
C THR A 15 22.96 -61.83 -8.22
N SER A 16 23.98 -62.69 -8.26
CA SER A 16 24.85 -62.86 -9.43
C SER A 16 24.07 -63.21 -10.71
N TYR A 17 22.95 -63.94 -10.57
CA TYR A 17 22.04 -64.22 -11.68
C TYR A 17 21.41 -62.95 -12.27
N LEU A 18 20.83 -62.07 -11.43
CA LEU A 18 20.20 -60.84 -11.90
C LEU A 18 21.22 -59.85 -12.49
N MET A 19 22.46 -59.84 -11.98
CA MET A 19 23.54 -59.08 -12.61
C MET A 19 23.84 -59.57 -14.03
N LYS A 20 23.86 -60.90 -14.26
CA LYS A 20 24.04 -61.46 -15.61
C LYS A 20 22.86 -61.10 -16.52
N VAL A 21 21.63 -61.17 -16.02
CA VAL A 21 20.42 -60.76 -16.76
C VAL A 21 20.49 -59.28 -17.16
N ALA A 22 20.84 -58.40 -16.22
CA ALA A 22 20.97 -56.97 -16.47
C ALA A 22 22.09 -56.61 -17.46
N LYS A 23 23.19 -57.38 -17.49
CA LYS A 23 24.29 -57.19 -18.45
C LYS A 23 23.93 -57.64 -19.87
N LYS A 24 23.14 -58.72 -19.99
CA LYS A 24 22.66 -59.26 -21.28
C LYS A 24 21.55 -58.42 -21.92
N ASP A 25 20.93 -57.51 -21.17
CA ASP A 25 19.91 -56.60 -21.70
C ASP A 25 20.55 -55.63 -22.72
N GLU A 26 20.01 -55.58 -23.93
CA GLU A 26 20.48 -54.68 -24.99
C GLU A 26 19.55 -53.45 -25.04
N PRO A 27 20.01 -52.27 -24.58
CA PRO A 27 19.14 -51.11 -24.49
C PRO A 27 18.75 -50.57 -25.87
N VAL A 28 17.46 -50.28 -26.04
CA VAL A 28 16.89 -49.76 -27.28
C VAL A 28 16.92 -48.22 -27.25
N LYS A 29 17.36 -47.58 -28.35
CA LYS A 29 17.35 -46.11 -28.48
C LYS A 29 15.92 -45.62 -28.80
N GLN A 30 15.45 -44.59 -28.09
CA GLN A 30 14.14 -43.99 -28.36
C GLN A 30 14.18 -43.03 -29.56
N GLN A 31 13.15 -43.02 -30.41
CA GLN A 31 13.09 -42.15 -31.61
C GLN A 31 12.92 -40.65 -31.30
N HIS A 32 12.27 -40.28 -30.19
CA HIS A 32 11.91 -38.87 -29.90
C HIS A 32 12.96 -38.07 -29.12
N TRP A 33 13.87 -38.72 -28.38
CA TRP A 33 14.89 -38.05 -27.57
C TRP A 33 16.23 -38.72 -27.82
N LYS A 34 17.05 -38.14 -28.71
CA LYS A 34 18.25 -38.75 -29.34
C LYS A 34 19.36 -39.25 -28.40
N THR A 35 19.23 -39.14 -27.08
CA THR A 35 20.26 -39.50 -26.09
C THR A 35 19.86 -40.55 -25.05
N ASP A 36 18.60 -40.99 -24.96
CA ASP A 36 18.15 -41.92 -23.91
C ASP A 36 18.09 -43.39 -24.38
N LYS A 37 18.57 -44.29 -23.51
CA LYS A 37 18.58 -45.75 -23.67
C LYS A 37 17.47 -46.37 -22.82
N ASN A 38 16.49 -47.04 -23.43
CA ASN A 38 15.48 -47.80 -22.68
C ASN A 38 15.96 -49.23 -22.41
N TYR A 39 15.82 -49.67 -21.17
CA TYR A 39 16.15 -51.01 -20.73
C TYR A 39 14.86 -51.84 -20.63
N LYS A 40 14.95 -53.17 -20.82
CA LYS A 40 13.80 -54.04 -20.54
C LYS A 40 13.32 -53.86 -19.09
N TYR A 41 14.28 -53.75 -18.17
CA TYR A 41 14.04 -53.35 -16.79
C TYR A 41 14.98 -52.22 -16.41
N GLY A 42 14.44 -51.06 -16.02
CA GLY A 42 15.21 -49.90 -15.57
C GLY A 42 15.56 -49.96 -14.07
N ARG A 43 14.78 -50.75 -13.32
CA ARG A 43 15.03 -51.06 -11.92
C ARG A 43 14.74 -52.53 -11.59
N TYR A 44 15.47 -53.03 -10.62
CA TYR A 44 15.28 -54.35 -10.03
C TYR A 44 14.93 -54.19 -8.55
N LEU A 45 13.91 -54.89 -8.07
CA LEU A 45 13.54 -54.91 -6.67
C LEU A 45 13.84 -56.27 -6.07
N ARG A 46 14.33 -56.25 -4.83
CA ARG A 46 14.47 -57.44 -3.97
C ARG A 46 13.76 -57.15 -2.66
N VAL A 47 12.92 -58.08 -2.23
CA VAL A 47 12.03 -57.85 -1.09
C VAL A 47 12.33 -58.88 0.00
N LYS A 48 12.36 -58.42 1.24
CA LYS A 48 12.32 -59.29 2.42
C LYS A 48 11.42 -58.71 3.49
N GLU A 49 11.01 -59.58 4.40
CA GLU A 49 10.31 -59.20 5.60
C GLU A 49 11.24 -59.47 6.78
N GLU A 50 11.50 -58.45 7.60
CA GLU A 50 12.38 -58.57 8.76
C GLU A 50 11.95 -57.59 9.86
N LYS A 51 11.89 -58.06 11.11
CA LYS A 51 11.43 -57.28 12.27
C LYS A 51 10.06 -56.60 12.05
N GLY A 52 9.16 -57.26 11.33
CA GLY A 52 7.83 -56.73 11.01
C GLY A 52 7.81 -55.64 9.92
N TYR A 53 8.94 -55.34 9.28
CA TYR A 53 9.01 -54.41 8.15
C TYR A 53 9.12 -55.16 6.84
N LEU A 54 8.41 -54.67 5.81
CA LEU A 54 8.70 -55.03 4.43
C LEU A 54 9.82 -54.13 3.93
N VAL A 55 10.96 -54.73 3.62
CA VAL A 55 12.19 -54.05 3.18
C VAL A 55 12.41 -54.33 1.71
N ILE A 56 12.38 -53.28 0.91
CA ILE A 56 12.48 -53.33 -0.54
C ILE A 56 13.79 -52.67 -0.95
N SER A 57 14.72 -53.48 -1.43
CA SER A 57 16.01 -53.03 -1.97
C SER A 57 15.84 -52.75 -3.46
N VAL A 58 15.97 -51.48 -3.86
CA VAL A 58 15.79 -50.99 -5.23
C VAL A 58 17.16 -50.76 -5.87
N PHE A 59 17.40 -51.38 -7.02
CA PHE A 59 18.63 -51.29 -7.79
C PHE A 59 18.36 -50.65 -9.14
N LEU A 60 19.20 -49.70 -9.54
CA LEU A 60 19.10 -49.04 -10.84
C LEU A 60 19.98 -49.75 -11.87
N THR A 61 19.44 -49.99 -13.07
CA THR A 61 20.11 -50.80 -14.10
C THR A 61 21.49 -50.28 -14.50
N GLN A 62 21.70 -48.95 -14.55
CA GLN A 62 23.02 -48.37 -14.84
C GLN A 62 24.10 -48.85 -13.86
N PHE A 63 23.79 -48.90 -12.56
CA PHE A 63 24.74 -49.29 -11.52
C PHE A 63 24.90 -50.81 -11.47
N VAL A 64 23.82 -51.56 -11.68
CA VAL A 64 23.88 -53.03 -11.74
C VAL A 64 24.79 -53.48 -12.89
N ARG A 65 24.68 -52.86 -14.06
CA ARG A 65 25.55 -53.15 -15.21
C ARG A 65 27.01 -52.81 -14.95
N ALA A 66 27.26 -51.74 -14.20
CA ALA A 66 28.59 -51.36 -13.70
C ALA A 66 29.12 -52.27 -12.57
N GLY A 67 28.36 -53.27 -12.13
CA GLY A 67 28.79 -54.25 -11.13
C GLY A 67 28.33 -53.99 -9.70
N ALA A 68 27.49 -52.97 -9.47
CA ALA A 68 26.97 -52.67 -8.13
C ALA A 68 26.10 -53.82 -7.59
N ARG A 69 26.37 -54.22 -6.34
CA ARG A 69 25.62 -55.27 -5.62
C ARG A 69 24.73 -54.73 -4.50
N HIS A 70 24.88 -53.46 -4.17
CA HIS A 70 24.13 -52.77 -3.12
C HIS A 70 22.99 -51.94 -3.75
N PRO A 71 21.83 -51.85 -3.08
CA PRO A 71 20.71 -51.08 -3.60
C PRO A 71 21.01 -49.58 -3.58
N PHE A 72 20.36 -48.85 -4.47
CA PHE A 72 20.40 -47.38 -4.53
C PHE A 72 19.38 -46.76 -3.56
N TYR A 73 18.20 -47.37 -3.46
CA TYR A 73 17.22 -47.03 -2.43
C TYR A 73 16.84 -48.27 -1.61
N VAL A 74 16.61 -48.09 -0.32
CA VAL A 74 15.99 -49.09 0.55
C VAL A 74 14.68 -48.51 1.08
N VAL A 75 13.56 -49.05 0.64
CA VAL A 75 12.23 -48.64 1.10
C VAL A 75 11.81 -49.57 2.24
N TYR A 76 11.41 -48.97 3.35
CA TYR A 76 10.84 -49.68 4.50
C TYR A 76 9.35 -49.36 4.56
N ILE A 77 8.52 -50.39 4.66
CA ILE A 77 7.08 -50.27 4.86
C ILE A 77 6.67 -50.96 6.15
N ASP A 78 5.99 -50.22 7.02
CA ASP A 78 5.38 -50.72 8.27
C ASP A 78 3.87 -50.68 8.09
N LYS A 79 3.29 -51.84 7.85
CA LYS A 79 1.84 -51.94 7.65
C LYS A 79 1.06 -51.64 8.93
N SER A 80 1.62 -51.98 10.10
CA SER A 80 0.96 -51.81 11.40
C SER A 80 0.85 -50.33 11.78
N ALA A 81 1.92 -49.56 11.56
CA ALA A 81 1.92 -48.11 11.75
C ALA A 81 1.34 -47.34 10.56
N ASN A 82 1.05 -48.05 9.46
CA ASN A 82 0.60 -47.49 8.19
C ASN A 82 1.51 -46.34 7.72
N ASP A 83 2.82 -46.62 7.69
CA ASP A 83 3.88 -45.65 7.43
C ASP A 83 4.97 -46.27 6.54
N PHE A 84 5.75 -45.40 5.90
CA PHE A 84 6.90 -45.81 5.10
C PHE A 84 7.99 -44.75 5.12
N ILE A 85 9.22 -45.19 4.90
CA ILE A 85 10.36 -44.30 4.74
C ILE A 85 11.37 -44.94 3.77
N THR A 86 12.05 -44.11 3.00
CA THR A 86 13.08 -44.55 2.07
C THR A 86 14.44 -44.08 2.55
N PHE A 87 15.43 -44.96 2.50
CA PHE A 87 16.83 -44.64 2.73
C PHE A 87 17.56 -44.62 1.39
N GLU A 88 18.27 -43.53 1.13
CA GLU A 88 19.10 -43.31 -0.05
C GLU A 88 20.54 -43.67 0.33
N THR A 89 21.09 -44.70 -0.31
CA THR A 89 22.30 -45.39 0.19
C THR A 89 23.60 -44.68 -0.16
N ASP A 90 23.63 -43.95 -1.27
CA ASP A 90 24.79 -43.20 -1.74
C ASP A 90 25.00 -41.91 -0.94
N THR A 91 23.92 -41.18 -0.63
CA THR A 91 23.98 -39.94 0.13
C THR A 91 23.75 -40.11 1.63
N GLY A 92 23.29 -41.29 2.07
CA GLY A 92 22.95 -41.57 3.47
C GLY A 92 21.70 -40.80 3.97
N LYS A 93 20.88 -40.30 3.05
CA LYS A 93 19.71 -39.47 3.38
C LYS A 93 18.45 -40.31 3.57
N TRP A 94 17.59 -39.86 4.48
CA TRP A 94 16.25 -40.43 4.67
C TRP A 94 15.21 -39.57 3.95
N ARG A 95 14.40 -40.21 3.10
CA ARG A 95 13.32 -39.58 2.33
C ARG A 95 11.96 -40.04 2.82
N LYS A 96 11.02 -39.09 2.90
CA LYS A 96 9.58 -39.36 3.10
C LYS A 96 8.81 -39.38 1.78
N SER A 97 9.47 -39.14 0.66
CA SER A 97 8.85 -39.16 -0.67
C SER A 97 8.32 -40.55 -1.02
N MET A 98 7.17 -40.59 -1.69
CA MET A 98 6.67 -41.80 -2.34
C MET A 98 7.66 -42.24 -3.43
N LEU A 99 7.63 -43.52 -3.77
CA LEU A 99 8.39 -44.15 -4.83
C LEU A 99 8.27 -43.38 -6.14
N TYR A 100 7.07 -42.98 -6.56
CA TYR A 100 6.83 -42.16 -7.75
C TYR A 100 7.57 -40.80 -7.75
N ASN A 101 7.87 -40.24 -6.56
CA ASN A 101 8.50 -38.92 -6.37
C ASN A 101 9.99 -39.01 -5.96
N LEU A 102 10.63 -40.16 -6.13
CA LEU A 102 12.08 -40.29 -5.94
C LEU A 102 12.83 -39.78 -7.18
N ASP A 103 14.11 -39.47 -7.00
CA ASP A 103 14.98 -39.01 -8.08
C ASP A 103 15.30 -40.21 -8.98
N TRP A 104 14.53 -40.35 -10.08
CA TRP A 104 14.67 -41.42 -11.06
C TRP A 104 15.48 -40.96 -12.27
N PRO A 105 16.44 -41.77 -12.77
CA PRO A 105 17.11 -41.49 -14.04
C PRO A 105 16.14 -41.39 -15.21
N ARG A 106 16.46 -40.57 -16.21
CA ARG A 106 15.59 -40.30 -17.36
C ARG A 106 15.17 -41.54 -18.14
N TYR A 107 16.01 -42.59 -18.21
CA TYR A 107 15.65 -43.85 -18.87
C TYR A 107 14.49 -44.61 -18.20
N MET A 108 14.12 -44.26 -16.96
CA MET A 108 13.06 -44.95 -16.21
C MET A 108 11.67 -44.73 -16.81
N TYR A 109 11.43 -43.63 -17.53
CA TYR A 109 10.13 -43.34 -18.14
C TYR A 109 9.74 -44.33 -19.25
N GLY A 110 10.70 -45.06 -19.82
CA GLY A 110 10.48 -46.05 -20.88
C GLY A 110 10.94 -47.47 -20.53
N SER A 111 11.31 -47.73 -19.27
CA SER A 111 11.88 -49.01 -18.84
C SER A 111 11.01 -49.70 -17.79
N GLY A 112 10.91 -51.04 -17.84
CA GLY A 112 10.09 -51.81 -16.91
C GLY A 112 10.67 -51.97 -15.50
N THR A 113 9.92 -52.63 -14.61
CA THR A 113 10.37 -53.00 -13.26
C THR A 113 10.48 -54.52 -13.12
N TYR A 114 11.63 -55.01 -12.65
CA TYR A 114 11.78 -56.43 -12.35
C TYR A 114 11.51 -56.73 -10.88
N ILE A 115 10.59 -57.66 -10.61
CA ILE A 115 10.34 -58.25 -9.29
C ILE A 115 10.22 -59.77 -9.49
N SER A 116 10.92 -60.57 -8.67
CA SER A 116 10.84 -62.03 -8.78
C SER A 116 9.47 -62.55 -8.33
N ARG A 117 9.01 -63.70 -8.84
CA ARG A 117 7.73 -64.31 -8.43
C ARG A 117 7.66 -64.56 -6.91
N ARG A 118 8.80 -64.89 -6.28
CA ARG A 118 8.91 -65.06 -4.83
C ARG A 118 8.70 -63.74 -4.09
N ASP A 119 9.34 -62.67 -4.57
CA ASP A 119 9.23 -61.34 -3.97
C ASP A 119 7.81 -60.76 -4.16
N LYS A 120 7.18 -60.97 -5.31
CA LYS A 120 5.77 -60.58 -5.55
C LYS A 120 4.83 -61.25 -4.55
N LYS A 121 4.94 -62.57 -4.36
CA LYS A 121 4.15 -63.31 -3.35
C LYS A 121 4.35 -62.76 -1.94
N LEU A 122 5.56 -62.31 -1.61
CA LEU A 122 5.86 -61.69 -0.33
C LEU A 122 5.15 -60.33 -0.18
N VAL A 123 5.18 -59.49 -1.22
CA VAL A 123 4.44 -58.22 -1.26
C VAL A 123 2.94 -58.45 -1.11
N CYS A 124 2.36 -59.37 -1.90
CA CYS A 124 0.94 -59.74 -1.83
C CYS A 124 0.54 -60.12 -0.40
N ARG A 125 1.30 -61.04 0.22
CA ARG A 125 1.02 -61.51 1.58
C ARG A 125 1.12 -60.40 2.60
N TYR A 126 2.18 -59.59 2.54
CA TYR A 126 2.41 -58.54 3.52
C TYR A 126 1.39 -57.41 3.38
N LEU A 127 1.19 -56.84 2.18
CA LEU A 127 0.31 -55.70 1.96
C LEU A 127 -1.17 -56.08 1.78
N GLY A 128 -1.47 -57.35 1.47
CA GLY A 128 -2.82 -57.81 1.15
C GLY A 128 -3.25 -57.38 -0.26
N THR A 129 -2.35 -57.53 -1.24
CA THR A 129 -2.54 -57.08 -2.62
C THR A 129 -2.55 -58.26 -3.60
N GLU A 130 -3.05 -58.07 -4.82
CA GLU A 130 -3.37 -59.16 -5.74
C GLU A 130 -2.16 -59.62 -6.57
N THR A 131 -1.31 -58.69 -7.02
CA THR A 131 -0.27 -58.95 -8.03
C THR A 131 1.16 -58.89 -7.50
N GLY A 132 1.40 -58.12 -6.44
CA GLY A 132 2.70 -57.88 -5.82
C GLY A 132 3.61 -56.99 -6.67
N GLU A 133 3.05 -56.30 -7.66
CA GLU A 133 3.77 -55.46 -8.61
C GLU A 133 4.18 -54.12 -7.98
N TYR A 134 5.00 -53.38 -8.72
CA TYR A 134 5.52 -52.10 -8.27
C TYR A 134 4.42 -51.05 -8.08
N GLU A 135 3.40 -51.05 -8.95
CA GLU A 135 2.26 -50.15 -8.90
C GLU A 135 1.48 -50.30 -7.58
N GLU A 136 1.40 -51.50 -7.01
CA GLU A 136 0.74 -51.73 -5.72
C GLU A 136 1.52 -51.14 -4.55
N LEU A 137 2.85 -51.09 -4.63
CA LEU A 137 3.68 -50.38 -3.65
C LEU A 137 3.42 -48.87 -3.72
N GLU A 138 3.30 -48.32 -4.93
CA GLU A 138 2.96 -46.91 -5.15
C GLU A 138 1.55 -46.58 -4.64
N HIS A 139 0.56 -47.42 -4.97
CA HIS A 139 -0.81 -47.28 -4.47
C HIS A 139 -0.88 -47.35 -2.94
N TYR A 140 -0.12 -48.27 -2.32
CA TYR A 140 -0.03 -48.34 -0.86
C TYR A 140 0.53 -47.04 -0.28
N GLN A 141 1.64 -46.53 -0.80
CA GLN A 141 2.25 -45.29 -0.33
C GLN A 141 1.34 -44.07 -0.55
N ALA A 142 0.64 -44.00 -1.69
CA ALA A 142 -0.35 -42.97 -1.98
C ALA A 142 -1.50 -43.01 -0.97
N ARG A 143 -2.05 -44.20 -0.68
CA ARG A 143 -3.11 -44.38 0.33
C ARG A 143 -2.65 -43.96 1.72
N VAL A 144 -1.43 -44.31 2.12
CA VAL A 144 -0.83 -43.88 3.40
C VAL A 144 -0.77 -42.35 3.48
N ARG A 145 -0.23 -41.69 2.44
CA ARG A 145 -0.10 -40.23 2.41
C ARG A 145 -1.47 -39.54 2.42
N GLU A 146 -2.43 -40.09 1.70
CA GLU A 146 -3.81 -39.63 1.66
C GLU A 146 -4.46 -39.68 3.05
N GLN A 147 -4.35 -40.81 3.75
CA GLN A 147 -4.88 -40.96 5.11
C GLN A 147 -4.19 -40.02 6.11
N GLN A 148 -2.87 -39.88 6.04
CA GLN A 148 -2.13 -38.93 6.88
C GLN A 148 -2.56 -37.48 6.62
N LEU A 149 -2.82 -37.13 5.35
CA LEU A 149 -3.31 -35.82 4.97
C LEU A 149 -4.73 -35.58 5.51
N ILE A 150 -5.64 -36.57 5.38
CA ILE A 150 -6.99 -36.52 5.96
C ILE A 150 -6.92 -36.28 7.46
N VAL A 151 -6.11 -37.03 8.21
CA VAL A 151 -5.95 -36.85 9.66
C VAL A 151 -5.40 -35.46 10.00
N ARG A 152 -4.42 -34.97 9.24
CA ARG A 152 -3.86 -33.63 9.43
C ARG A 152 -4.90 -32.53 9.17
N HIS A 153 -5.71 -32.69 8.13
CA HIS A 153 -6.79 -31.77 7.78
C HIS A 153 -7.92 -31.83 8.81
N ARG A 154 -8.24 -33.03 9.30
CA ARG A 154 -9.25 -33.27 10.33
C ARG A 154 -9.02 -32.44 11.59
N LYS A 155 -7.76 -32.30 12.03
CA LYS A 155 -7.40 -31.43 13.17
C LYS A 155 -7.85 -29.98 12.99
N LYS A 156 -7.83 -29.45 11.75
CA LYS A 156 -8.31 -28.09 11.46
C LYS A 156 -9.81 -28.05 11.30
N THR A 157 -10.36 -29.01 10.56
CA THR A 157 -11.78 -29.03 10.23
C THR A 157 -12.67 -29.33 11.42
N ASP A 158 -12.24 -30.21 12.33
CA ASP A 158 -13.00 -30.54 13.54
C ASP A 158 -13.12 -29.31 14.46
N ALA A 159 -12.06 -28.50 14.55
CA ALA A 159 -12.11 -27.22 15.27
C ALA A 159 -13.10 -26.24 14.62
N TRP A 160 -13.16 -26.18 13.29
CA TRP A 160 -14.14 -25.35 12.58
C TRP A 160 -15.56 -25.86 12.79
N ASP A 161 -15.78 -27.17 12.70
CA ASP A 161 -17.09 -27.79 12.88
C ASP A 161 -17.62 -27.57 14.30
N GLU A 162 -16.75 -27.64 15.31
CA GLU A 162 -17.11 -27.32 16.69
C GLU A 162 -17.60 -25.88 16.84
N VAL A 163 -16.91 -24.93 16.20
CA VAL A 163 -17.36 -23.53 16.17
C VAL A 163 -18.71 -23.41 15.43
N MET A 164 -18.93 -24.15 14.34
CA MET A 164 -20.19 -24.10 13.58
C MET A 164 -21.40 -24.64 14.34
N LYS A 165 -21.22 -25.50 15.36
CA LYS A 165 -22.32 -25.99 16.20
C LYS A 165 -23.05 -24.88 16.96
N GLN A 166 -22.41 -23.74 17.18
CA GLN A 166 -23.03 -22.62 17.89
C GLN A 166 -23.89 -21.72 17.00
N VAL A 167 -23.93 -21.96 15.68
CA VAL A 167 -24.64 -21.11 14.72
C VAL A 167 -26.15 -21.32 14.87
N PRO A 168 -26.92 -20.27 15.19
CA PRO A 168 -28.36 -20.40 15.32
C PRO A 168 -29.06 -20.69 13.99
N GLY A 169 -30.25 -21.31 14.08
CA GLY A 169 -31.15 -21.48 12.94
C GLY A 169 -31.58 -20.14 12.33
N ILE A 170 -31.97 -20.18 11.06
CA ILE A 170 -32.49 -19.01 10.33
C ILE A 170 -33.93 -18.69 10.83
N PRO A 171 -34.33 -17.40 10.93
CA PRO A 171 -35.69 -17.03 11.33
C PRO A 171 -36.79 -17.65 10.43
N LYS A 172 -37.93 -18.00 11.02
CA LYS A 172 -39.05 -18.64 10.30
C LYS A 172 -39.62 -17.79 9.16
N ASP A 173 -39.56 -16.45 9.26
CA ASP A 173 -40.05 -15.52 8.23
C ASP A 173 -38.94 -15.02 7.30
N TRP A 174 -37.76 -15.65 7.31
CA TRP A 174 -36.58 -15.21 6.57
C TRP A 174 -36.83 -15.09 5.06
N GLU A 175 -37.34 -16.14 4.40
CA GLU A 175 -37.58 -16.13 2.96
C GLU A 175 -38.60 -15.06 2.55
N ARG A 176 -39.67 -14.91 3.35
CA ARG A 176 -40.67 -13.85 3.15
C ARG A 176 -40.05 -12.46 3.32
N TRP A 177 -39.15 -12.29 4.28
CA TRP A 177 -38.45 -11.03 4.48
C TRP A 177 -37.50 -10.74 3.31
N LEU A 178 -36.75 -11.75 2.83
CA LEU A 178 -35.88 -11.65 1.66
C LEU A 178 -36.65 -11.20 0.41
N LEU A 179 -37.75 -11.89 0.07
CA LEU A 179 -38.59 -11.57 -1.07
C LEU A 179 -39.11 -10.13 -1.01
N ARG A 180 -39.58 -9.69 0.16
CA ARG A 180 -40.26 -8.39 0.28
C ARG A 180 -39.33 -7.21 0.52
N ASN A 181 -38.14 -7.43 1.03
CA ASN A 181 -37.27 -6.34 1.46
C ASN A 181 -35.94 -6.33 0.73
N VAL A 182 -35.37 -7.48 0.38
CA VAL A 182 -34.01 -7.56 -0.17
C VAL A 182 -34.04 -7.55 -1.70
N VAL A 183 -34.93 -8.33 -2.30
CA VAL A 183 -35.12 -8.34 -3.75
C VAL A 183 -35.66 -6.98 -4.19
N SER A 184 -34.98 -6.34 -5.14
CA SER A 184 -35.39 -5.04 -5.67
C SER A 184 -36.28 -5.16 -6.91
N GLU A 185 -36.15 -6.25 -7.66
CA GLU A 185 -36.87 -6.46 -8.92
C GLU A 185 -38.13 -7.27 -8.69
N HIS A 186 -39.27 -6.67 -8.99
CA HIS A 186 -40.56 -7.33 -8.91
C HIS A 186 -41.34 -7.17 -10.22
N TYR A 187 -42.27 -8.09 -10.43
CA TYR A 187 -43.03 -8.23 -11.65
C TYR A 187 -44.52 -8.39 -11.37
N ILE A 188 -45.33 -7.92 -12.34
CA ILE A 188 -46.72 -8.37 -12.49
C ILE A 188 -46.83 -9.21 -13.75
N PHE A 189 -47.22 -10.47 -13.59
CA PHE A 189 -47.44 -11.40 -14.70
C PHE A 189 -48.89 -11.37 -15.17
N TYR A 190 -49.10 -11.25 -16.48
CA TYR A 190 -50.43 -11.24 -17.09
C TYR A 190 -50.48 -12.17 -18.31
N LYS A 191 -51.65 -12.75 -18.59
CA LYS A 191 -51.92 -13.46 -19.83
C LYS A 191 -52.44 -12.49 -20.88
N TYR A 192 -51.96 -12.59 -22.12
CA TYR A 192 -52.44 -11.73 -23.18
C TYR A 192 -53.92 -12.02 -23.50
N LYS A 193 -54.74 -10.97 -23.61
CA LYS A 193 -56.12 -11.05 -24.09
C LYS A 193 -56.35 -9.96 -25.13
N ARG A 194 -57.07 -10.28 -26.21
CA ARG A 194 -57.53 -9.30 -27.21
C ARG A 194 -58.50 -8.34 -26.50
N GLY A 195 -58.20 -7.05 -26.49
CA GLY A 195 -58.89 -6.04 -25.66
C GLY A 195 -58.15 -5.60 -24.39
N GLY A 196 -56.99 -6.21 -24.08
CA GLY A 196 -56.15 -5.87 -22.94
C GLY A 196 -56.41 -6.75 -21.71
N ALA A 197 -55.34 -7.17 -21.03
CA ALA A 197 -55.47 -7.90 -19.78
C ALA A 197 -55.97 -6.97 -18.66
N THR A 198 -56.91 -7.48 -17.85
CA THR A 198 -57.56 -6.74 -16.75
C THR A 198 -57.06 -7.15 -15.37
N GLU A 199 -56.36 -8.28 -15.28
CA GLU A 199 -55.77 -8.80 -14.04
C GLU A 199 -54.34 -9.33 -14.27
N GLY A 200 -53.53 -9.30 -13.22
CA GLY A 200 -52.19 -9.89 -13.23
C GLY A 200 -51.70 -10.27 -11.84
N TYR A 201 -50.78 -11.21 -11.77
CA TYR A 201 -50.19 -11.70 -10.53
C TYR A 201 -48.96 -10.88 -10.12
N CYS A 202 -49.01 -10.26 -8.94
CA CYS A 202 -47.87 -9.54 -8.39
C CYS A 202 -46.95 -10.46 -7.58
N THR A 203 -45.69 -10.57 -8.02
CA THR A 203 -44.64 -11.36 -7.34
C THR A 203 -44.24 -10.83 -5.96
N HIS A 204 -44.46 -9.55 -5.66
CA HIS A 204 -44.13 -8.97 -4.35
C HIS A 204 -45.15 -9.30 -3.26
N CYS A 205 -46.44 -9.05 -3.54
CA CYS A 205 -47.51 -9.31 -2.57
C CYS A 205 -48.10 -10.72 -2.66
N GLY A 206 -47.83 -11.44 -3.76
CA GLY A 206 -48.26 -12.82 -4.00
C GLY A 206 -49.77 -12.93 -4.30
N LYS A 207 -50.34 -11.93 -4.98
CA LYS A 207 -51.78 -11.81 -5.21
C LYS A 207 -52.09 -11.36 -6.62
N MET A 208 -53.24 -11.80 -7.14
CA MET A 208 -53.86 -11.22 -8.33
C MET A 208 -54.33 -9.81 -8.01
N VAL A 209 -54.04 -8.89 -8.92
CA VAL A 209 -54.37 -7.46 -8.81
C VAL A 209 -54.95 -6.95 -10.13
N PRO A 210 -55.86 -5.96 -10.08
CA PRO A 210 -56.38 -5.34 -11.29
C PRO A 210 -55.28 -4.53 -11.99
N ILE A 211 -55.24 -4.63 -13.32
CA ILE A 211 -54.30 -3.92 -14.20
C ILE A 211 -55.06 -3.34 -15.40
N LYS A 212 -54.51 -2.30 -16.04
CA LYS A 212 -55.12 -1.65 -17.19
C LYS A 212 -54.11 -1.52 -18.32
N ALA A 213 -54.43 -2.12 -19.47
CA ALA A 213 -53.62 -2.05 -20.69
C ALA A 213 -52.11 -2.26 -20.49
N PRO A 214 -51.67 -3.35 -19.82
CA PRO A 214 -50.25 -3.57 -19.51
C PRO A 214 -49.42 -3.76 -20.79
N LYS A 215 -48.29 -3.06 -20.90
CA LYS A 215 -47.30 -3.32 -21.97
C LYS A 215 -46.14 -4.16 -21.44
N TYR A 216 -45.64 -5.05 -22.28
CA TYR A 216 -44.55 -5.94 -21.92
C TYR A 216 -43.27 -5.14 -21.60
N ASN A 217 -42.62 -5.44 -20.46
CA ASN A 217 -41.45 -4.75 -19.89
C ASN A 217 -41.68 -3.31 -19.42
N GLU A 218 -42.90 -2.79 -19.45
CA GLU A 218 -43.19 -1.46 -18.93
C GLU A 218 -43.15 -1.46 -17.39
N SER A 219 -42.59 -0.40 -16.82
CA SER A 219 -42.61 -0.17 -15.37
C SER A 219 -44.02 0.21 -14.91
N GLY A 220 -44.38 -0.18 -13.70
CA GLY A 220 -45.66 0.15 -13.10
C GLY A 220 -45.61 0.07 -11.59
N ILE A 221 -46.75 0.35 -10.96
CA ILE A 221 -46.93 0.26 -9.52
C ILE A 221 -48.04 -0.75 -9.25
N CYS A 222 -47.80 -1.69 -8.33
CA CYS A 222 -48.84 -2.61 -7.92
C CYS A 222 -49.97 -1.88 -7.18
N SER A 223 -51.18 -1.93 -7.72
CA SER A 223 -52.38 -1.30 -7.15
C SER A 223 -52.73 -1.75 -5.72
N ARG A 224 -52.22 -2.91 -5.28
CA ARG A 224 -52.46 -3.45 -3.94
C ARG A 224 -51.37 -3.11 -2.93
N CYS A 225 -50.10 -3.23 -3.30
CA CYS A 225 -48.98 -3.11 -2.35
C CYS A 225 -48.08 -1.89 -2.58
N GLY A 226 -48.32 -1.12 -3.64
CA GLY A 226 -47.54 0.09 -3.95
C GLY A 226 -46.11 -0.19 -4.44
N GLN A 227 -45.70 -1.45 -4.56
CA GLN A 227 -44.37 -1.82 -5.03
C GLN A 227 -44.19 -1.45 -6.51
N GLU A 228 -43.05 -0.84 -6.84
CA GLU A 228 -42.59 -0.68 -8.22
C GLU A 228 -42.28 -2.05 -8.85
N ILE A 229 -42.83 -2.28 -10.03
CA ILE A 229 -42.79 -3.56 -10.74
C ILE A 229 -42.56 -3.37 -12.24
N HIS A 230 -42.25 -4.46 -12.94
CA HIS A 230 -42.33 -4.51 -14.41
C HIS A 230 -43.42 -5.49 -14.86
N PHE A 231 -44.19 -5.10 -15.88
CA PHE A 231 -45.21 -5.97 -16.46
C PHE A 231 -44.56 -7.04 -17.36
N LYS A 232 -44.98 -8.29 -17.17
CA LYS A 232 -44.48 -9.44 -17.93
C LYS A 232 -45.65 -10.27 -18.46
N SER A 233 -45.64 -10.54 -19.75
CA SER A 233 -46.60 -11.48 -20.35
C SER A 233 -46.12 -12.89 -20.08
N VAL A 234 -46.99 -13.75 -19.55
CA VAL A 234 -46.67 -15.16 -19.24
C VAL A 234 -46.13 -15.89 -20.48
N ASP A 235 -46.73 -15.65 -21.64
CA ASP A 235 -46.40 -16.35 -22.89
C ASP A 235 -45.04 -15.92 -23.48
N LYS A 236 -44.65 -14.65 -23.25
CA LYS A 236 -43.37 -14.09 -23.74
C LYS A 236 -42.21 -14.28 -22.77
N SER A 237 -42.49 -14.57 -21.50
CA SER A 237 -41.48 -14.61 -20.45
C SER A 237 -40.75 -15.95 -20.44
N LYS A 238 -39.42 -15.89 -20.37
CA LYS A 238 -38.56 -17.03 -20.05
C LYS A 238 -38.38 -17.13 -18.54
N SER A 239 -37.59 -18.10 -18.08
CA SER A 239 -37.15 -18.12 -16.68
C SER A 239 -36.44 -16.81 -16.35
N ILE A 240 -36.70 -16.25 -15.17
CA ILE A 240 -36.12 -15.00 -14.71
C ILE A 240 -35.28 -15.28 -13.47
N TRP A 241 -34.07 -14.73 -13.45
CA TRP A 241 -33.19 -14.68 -12.30
C TRP A 241 -32.88 -13.21 -12.03
N THR A 242 -33.29 -12.70 -10.86
CA THR A 242 -33.06 -11.29 -10.54
C THR A 242 -31.60 -11.02 -10.22
N GLU A 243 -31.20 -9.75 -10.23
CA GLU A 243 -29.89 -9.35 -9.76
C GLU A 243 -29.62 -9.89 -8.34
N THR A 244 -28.41 -10.42 -8.11
CA THR A 244 -28.03 -10.95 -6.79
C THR A 244 -27.79 -9.80 -5.82
N LYS A 245 -28.49 -9.82 -4.68
CA LYS A 245 -28.38 -8.81 -3.62
C LYS A 245 -27.80 -9.43 -2.34
N ALA A 246 -27.24 -8.57 -1.49
CA ALA A 246 -26.75 -8.97 -0.18
C ALA A 246 -27.82 -8.83 0.91
N ALA A 247 -27.85 -9.81 1.81
CA ALA A 247 -28.64 -9.76 3.03
C ALA A 247 -27.80 -10.14 4.25
N TYR A 248 -28.00 -9.42 5.34
CA TYR A 248 -27.31 -9.65 6.60
C TYR A 248 -28.27 -10.17 7.67
N LEU A 249 -27.82 -11.18 8.41
CA LEU A 249 -28.48 -11.68 9.61
C LEU A 249 -27.52 -11.62 10.78
N ILE A 250 -27.89 -10.87 11.81
CA ILE A 250 -27.10 -10.76 13.05
C ILE A 250 -27.84 -11.50 14.15
N GLN A 251 -27.19 -12.43 14.82
CA GLN A 251 -27.78 -13.28 15.86
C GLN A 251 -26.85 -13.43 17.06
N ARG A 252 -27.42 -13.74 18.23
CA ARG A 252 -26.66 -14.12 19.42
C ARG A 252 -26.08 -15.52 19.23
N CYS A 253 -24.84 -15.73 19.64
CA CYS A 253 -24.19 -17.03 19.68
C CYS A 253 -23.45 -17.21 21.02
N LYS A 254 -22.87 -18.39 21.28
CA LYS A 254 -22.17 -18.64 22.56
C LYS A 254 -21.02 -17.66 22.80
N LYS A 255 -20.30 -17.29 21.74
CA LYS A 255 -19.16 -16.35 21.80
C LYS A 255 -19.57 -14.88 22.02
N GLY A 256 -20.80 -14.52 21.65
CA GLY A 256 -21.27 -13.13 21.60
C GLY A 256 -22.31 -12.98 20.49
N ILE A 257 -21.90 -12.44 19.34
CA ILE A 257 -22.76 -12.36 18.15
C ILE A 257 -22.12 -13.02 16.93
N ILE A 258 -22.97 -13.44 16.00
CA ILE A 258 -22.60 -13.85 14.65
C ILE A 258 -23.25 -12.90 13.64
N LEU A 259 -22.43 -12.40 12.71
CA LEU A 259 -22.87 -11.68 11.52
C LEU A 259 -22.76 -12.63 10.33
N ARG A 260 -23.90 -12.88 9.68
CA ARG A 260 -24.04 -13.81 8.56
C ARG A 260 -24.37 -13.02 7.31
N LEU A 261 -23.63 -13.25 6.23
CA LEU A 261 -23.86 -12.63 4.92
C LEU A 261 -24.41 -13.67 3.95
N PHE A 262 -25.52 -13.32 3.33
CA PHE A 262 -26.21 -14.11 2.33
C PHE A 262 -26.23 -13.37 1.00
N GLU A 263 -26.10 -14.15 -0.07
CA GLU A 263 -26.53 -13.74 -1.41
C GLU A 263 -27.95 -14.18 -1.64
N VAL A 264 -28.72 -13.36 -2.34
CA VAL A 264 -30.16 -13.53 -2.51
C VAL A 264 -30.56 -13.15 -3.92
N ALA A 265 -31.35 -13.99 -4.56
CA ALA A 265 -32.02 -13.71 -5.82
C ALA A 265 -33.41 -14.35 -5.82
N MET A 266 -34.35 -13.75 -6.55
CA MET A 266 -35.62 -14.39 -6.88
C MET A 266 -35.46 -15.15 -8.19
N VAL A 267 -35.92 -16.40 -8.19
CA VAL A 267 -35.93 -17.31 -9.33
C VAL A 267 -37.37 -17.60 -9.70
N LEU A 268 -37.69 -17.42 -10.98
CA LEU A 268 -39.00 -17.68 -11.53
C LEU A 268 -38.84 -18.66 -12.70
N GLY A 269 -39.40 -19.86 -12.55
CA GLY A 269 -39.39 -20.89 -13.57
C GLY A 269 -40.29 -20.53 -14.76
N LYS A 270 -39.88 -20.89 -15.98
CA LYS A 270 -40.71 -20.71 -17.17
C LYS A 270 -42.05 -21.44 -16.99
N GLY A 271 -43.16 -20.69 -17.00
CA GLY A 271 -44.50 -21.24 -16.87
C GLY A 271 -45.03 -21.30 -15.44
N ASP A 272 -44.18 -21.12 -14.41
CA ASP A 272 -44.57 -21.08 -13.00
C ASP A 272 -44.24 -19.73 -12.35
N PHE A 273 -44.73 -18.65 -12.96
CA PHE A 273 -44.48 -17.28 -12.47
C PHE A 273 -45.31 -16.90 -11.23
N HIS A 274 -46.23 -17.77 -10.81
CA HIS A 274 -47.06 -17.55 -9.63
C HIS A 274 -46.38 -17.99 -8.34
N ASN A 275 -45.33 -18.82 -8.44
CA ASN A 275 -44.57 -19.32 -7.30
C ASN A 275 -43.13 -18.76 -7.35
N PRO A 276 -42.90 -17.49 -6.94
CA PRO A 276 -41.54 -16.97 -6.84
C PRO A 276 -40.74 -17.77 -5.81
N GLU A 277 -39.66 -18.41 -6.26
CA GLU A 277 -38.70 -19.07 -5.38
C GLU A 277 -37.60 -18.08 -5.00
N ILE A 278 -37.17 -18.10 -3.73
CA ILE A 278 -36.01 -17.32 -3.30
C ILE A 278 -34.81 -18.25 -3.24
N TRP A 279 -33.87 -18.03 -4.16
CA TRP A 279 -32.53 -18.60 -4.03
C TRP A 279 -31.72 -17.75 -3.05
N TYR A 280 -31.17 -18.38 -2.03
CA TYR A 280 -30.21 -17.73 -1.15
C TYR A 280 -29.09 -18.67 -0.74
N SER A 281 -27.90 -18.11 -0.56
CA SER A 281 -26.71 -18.84 -0.15
C SER A 281 -25.95 -18.06 0.90
N GLU A 282 -25.68 -18.70 2.04
CA GLU A 282 -24.85 -18.10 3.10
C GLU A 282 -23.38 -18.21 2.72
N ILE A 283 -22.72 -17.07 2.55
CA ILE A 283 -21.34 -17.02 2.02
C ILE A 283 -20.29 -16.72 3.07
N LYS A 284 -20.64 -15.95 4.11
CA LYS A 284 -19.72 -15.58 5.20
C LYS A 284 -20.41 -15.62 6.55
N ARG A 285 -19.62 -16.04 7.55
CA ARG A 285 -19.95 -16.00 8.98
C ARG A 285 -18.82 -15.29 9.70
N ILE A 286 -19.15 -14.27 10.48
CA ILE A 286 -18.17 -13.53 11.27
C ILE A 286 -18.63 -13.57 12.71
N PHE A 287 -17.88 -14.27 13.54
CA PHE A 287 -18.13 -14.33 14.97
C PHE A 287 -17.42 -13.16 15.65
N TYR A 288 -18.10 -12.53 16.59
CA TYR A 288 -17.55 -11.51 17.45
C TYR A 288 -17.66 -11.96 18.89
N ASP A 289 -16.56 -11.84 19.63
CA ASP A 289 -16.59 -11.97 21.08
C ASP A 289 -17.11 -10.71 21.77
N ASP A 290 -17.17 -10.73 23.11
CA ASP A 290 -17.58 -9.59 23.93
C ASP A 290 -16.68 -8.34 23.76
N GLN A 291 -15.47 -8.50 23.23
CA GLN A 291 -14.55 -7.41 22.88
C GLN A 291 -14.59 -7.07 21.38
N PHE A 292 -15.55 -7.62 20.64
CA PHE A 292 -15.70 -7.51 19.20
C PHE A 292 -14.46 -7.93 18.39
N ARG A 293 -13.65 -8.86 18.91
CA ARG A 293 -12.61 -9.52 18.10
C ARG A 293 -13.29 -10.44 17.09
N GLU A 294 -12.98 -10.23 15.82
CA GLU A 294 -13.58 -10.98 14.73
C GLU A 294 -12.88 -12.33 14.52
N GLU A 295 -13.68 -13.35 14.26
CA GLU A 295 -13.24 -14.67 13.78
C GLU A 295 -14.05 -15.00 12.52
N PRO A 296 -13.49 -14.75 11.33
CA PRO A 296 -14.20 -14.90 10.06
C PRO A 296 -14.14 -16.34 9.53
N TYR A 297 -15.23 -16.73 8.87
CA TYR A 297 -15.35 -17.97 8.12
C TYR A 297 -16.06 -17.69 6.79
N TYR A 298 -15.64 -18.40 5.76
CA TYR A 298 -16.30 -18.39 4.45
C TYR A 298 -16.71 -19.81 4.06
N TYR A 299 -17.77 -19.91 3.24
CA TYR A 299 -18.19 -21.20 2.69
C TYR A 299 -17.47 -21.49 1.37
N GLY A 300 -16.74 -22.59 1.28
CA GLY A 300 -15.96 -22.93 0.09
C GLY A 300 -15.32 -24.31 0.12
N ASP A 301 -14.66 -24.69 -0.98
CA ASP A 301 -13.98 -25.98 -1.12
C ASP A 301 -12.63 -25.98 -0.40
N PHE A 302 -12.49 -26.82 0.62
CA PHE A 302 -11.25 -26.93 1.38
C PHE A 302 -10.31 -27.96 0.74
N LYS A 303 -9.28 -27.46 0.02
CA LYS A 303 -8.21 -28.29 -0.56
C LYS A 303 -8.72 -29.36 -1.56
N ASN A 304 -9.77 -29.06 -2.33
CA ASN A 304 -10.42 -29.96 -3.28
C ASN A 304 -11.02 -31.20 -2.61
N ARG A 305 -11.60 -31.03 -1.41
CA ARG A 305 -12.14 -32.13 -0.57
C ARG A 305 -13.58 -31.91 -0.16
N GLY A 306 -14.26 -30.97 -0.81
CA GLY A 306 -15.66 -30.67 -0.57
C GLY A 306 -15.86 -29.31 0.09
N THR A 307 -17.07 -28.80 -0.10
CA THR A 307 -17.48 -27.49 0.39
C THR A 307 -17.80 -27.53 1.88
N ARG A 308 -17.32 -26.54 2.62
CA ARG A 308 -17.54 -26.40 4.06
C ARG A 308 -17.25 -24.97 4.53
N TRP A 309 -17.49 -24.72 5.81
CA TRP A 309 -17.02 -23.50 6.49
C TRP A 309 -15.52 -23.58 6.77
N ILE A 310 -14.78 -22.61 6.25
CA ILE A 310 -13.31 -22.52 6.35
C ILE A 310 -12.96 -21.24 7.10
N ALA A 311 -12.08 -21.34 8.11
CA ALA A 311 -11.61 -20.17 8.84
C ALA A 311 -10.74 -19.26 7.95
N GLY A 312 -10.97 -17.95 8.06
CA GLY A 312 -10.21 -16.91 7.37
C GLY A 312 -11.08 -16.01 6.50
N GLU A 313 -10.40 -15.08 5.82
CA GLU A 313 -10.99 -14.23 4.78
C GLU A 313 -10.85 -14.91 3.41
N SER A 314 -11.94 -15.00 2.68
CA SER A 314 -11.90 -15.23 1.23
C SER A 314 -13.01 -14.40 0.59
N ASP A 315 -12.61 -13.57 -0.37
CA ASP A 315 -13.51 -12.90 -1.32
C ASP A 315 -13.62 -13.67 -2.64
N SER A 316 -12.83 -14.74 -2.81
CA SER A 316 -12.83 -15.55 -4.02
C SER A 316 -13.74 -16.78 -3.87
N ARG A 317 -14.69 -16.91 -4.80
CA ARG A 317 -15.34 -18.19 -5.10
C ARG A 317 -14.56 -18.89 -6.22
N ARG A 318 -14.32 -20.19 -6.06
CA ARG A 318 -13.99 -21.03 -7.21
C ARG A 318 -15.28 -21.32 -7.99
N VAL A 319 -15.36 -20.82 -9.22
CA VAL A 319 -16.38 -21.24 -10.19
C VAL A 319 -15.64 -21.89 -11.36
N GLY A 320 -15.52 -23.23 -11.33
CA GLY A 320 -14.80 -24.00 -12.35
C GLY A 320 -13.26 -23.89 -12.29
N PHE A 321 -12.61 -23.99 -13.45
CA PHE A 321 -11.15 -23.99 -13.63
C PHE A 321 -10.49 -22.59 -13.59
N TYR A 322 -11.27 -21.51 -13.52
CA TYR A 322 -10.78 -20.14 -13.54
C TYR A 322 -11.06 -19.42 -12.21
N TYR A 323 -10.05 -18.70 -11.69
CA TYR A 323 -10.22 -17.78 -10.57
C TYR A 323 -10.95 -16.53 -11.06
N TYR A 324 -12.28 -16.55 -11.11
CA TYR A 324 -13.04 -15.32 -11.25
C TYR A 324 -13.17 -14.64 -9.89
N TYR A 325 -12.69 -13.40 -9.79
CA TYR A 325 -13.04 -12.48 -8.72
C TYR A 325 -14.51 -12.05 -8.91
N SER A 326 -15.44 -12.95 -8.60
CA SER A 326 -16.84 -12.57 -8.44
C SER A 326 -16.94 -11.84 -7.11
N TYR A 327 -16.92 -10.51 -7.14
CA TYR A 327 -17.18 -9.69 -5.95
C TYR A 327 -18.64 -9.91 -5.53
N SER A 328 -18.85 -10.80 -4.56
CA SER A 328 -20.15 -10.93 -3.90
C SER A 328 -20.61 -9.55 -3.40
N PRO A 329 -21.90 -9.20 -3.51
CA PRO A 329 -22.38 -7.94 -2.97
C PRO A 329 -22.11 -7.90 -1.46
N ILE A 330 -21.46 -6.84 -0.99
CA ILE A 330 -21.14 -6.64 0.44
C ILE A 330 -21.95 -5.50 1.09
N TYR A 331 -22.77 -4.80 0.31
CA TYR A 331 -23.70 -3.79 0.81
C TYR A 331 -25.12 -4.31 0.63
N GLY A 332 -25.86 -4.42 1.74
CA GLY A 332 -27.14 -5.11 1.76
C GLY A 332 -28.03 -4.67 2.92
N LYS A 333 -29.26 -5.20 2.95
CA LYS A 333 -30.19 -4.95 4.05
C LYS A 333 -29.90 -5.87 5.24
N VAL A 334 -30.16 -5.39 6.45
CA VAL A 334 -30.01 -6.18 7.68
C VAL A 334 -31.38 -6.61 8.20
N TYR A 335 -31.53 -7.88 8.55
CA TYR A 335 -32.76 -8.41 9.11
C TYR A 335 -33.05 -7.77 10.48
N PRO A 336 -34.21 -7.09 10.64
CA PRO A 336 -34.39 -6.17 11.75
C PRO A 336 -34.83 -6.84 13.05
N ARG A 337 -35.48 -8.00 13.02
CA ARG A 337 -36.21 -8.52 14.19
C ARG A 337 -35.31 -9.03 15.32
N THR A 338 -34.06 -9.38 15.01
CA THR A 338 -33.08 -9.79 16.04
C THR A 338 -32.42 -8.61 16.73
N LEU A 339 -32.39 -7.44 16.10
CA LEU A 339 -31.62 -6.28 16.57
C LEU A 339 -32.10 -5.69 17.91
N PRO A 340 -33.41 -5.56 18.20
CA PRO A 340 -33.86 -4.97 19.47
C PRO A 340 -33.41 -5.74 20.70
N ASP A 341 -33.33 -7.07 20.63
CA ASP A 341 -32.85 -7.90 21.74
C ASP A 341 -31.33 -7.83 21.89
N LEU A 342 -30.60 -7.87 20.76
CA LEU A 342 -29.14 -7.72 20.75
C LEU A 342 -28.70 -6.34 21.27
N GLU A 343 -29.44 -5.27 20.99
CA GLU A 343 -29.15 -3.93 21.49
C GLU A 343 -29.20 -3.83 23.02
N LYS A 344 -30.00 -4.65 23.70
CA LYS A 344 -30.10 -4.62 25.17
C LYS A 344 -28.82 -5.14 25.83
N LYS A 345 -28.05 -5.99 25.15
CA LYS A 345 -26.88 -6.68 25.70
C LYS A 345 -25.65 -6.53 24.82
N GLU A 346 -25.50 -7.33 23.76
CA GLU A 346 -24.27 -7.43 22.97
C GLU A 346 -23.97 -6.15 22.16
N LEU A 347 -24.99 -5.54 21.56
CA LEU A 347 -24.84 -4.36 20.71
C LEU A 347 -25.01 -3.03 21.45
N LYS A 348 -25.22 -3.04 22.77
CA LYS A 348 -25.60 -1.87 23.58
C LYS A 348 -24.73 -0.64 23.39
N ARG A 349 -23.41 -0.87 23.28
CA ARG A 349 -22.37 0.16 23.17
C ARG A 349 -21.88 0.39 21.73
N THR A 350 -22.60 -0.12 20.73
CA THR A 350 -22.15 -0.03 19.34
C THR A 350 -22.81 1.11 18.58
N GLY A 351 -24.10 1.39 18.83
CA GLY A 351 -24.89 2.29 17.98
C GLY A 351 -25.31 1.65 16.64
N LEU A 352 -25.03 0.35 16.44
CA LEU A 352 -25.25 -0.34 15.17
C LEU A 352 -26.73 -0.37 14.77
N ARG A 353 -27.67 -0.51 15.71
CA ARG A 353 -29.10 -0.50 15.39
C ARG A 353 -29.52 0.85 14.82
N GLN A 354 -29.10 1.95 15.44
CA GLN A 354 -29.38 3.31 14.96
C GLN A 354 -28.76 3.53 13.57
N TRP A 355 -27.53 3.03 13.37
CA TRP A 355 -26.88 3.07 12.06
C TRP A 355 -27.69 2.32 11.00
N ILE A 356 -28.20 1.13 11.32
CA ILE A 356 -29.06 0.34 10.43
C ILE A 356 -30.39 1.03 10.14
N GLN A 357 -30.98 1.72 11.12
CA GLN A 357 -32.23 2.46 10.91
C GLN A 357 -32.05 3.69 10.01
N GLY A 358 -30.89 4.35 10.08
CA GLY A 358 -30.56 5.49 9.23
C GLY A 358 -30.06 5.13 7.83
N ASN A 359 -29.71 3.86 7.57
CA ASN A 359 -29.12 3.42 6.30
C ASN A 359 -29.84 2.18 5.77
N MET A 360 -30.50 2.29 4.62
CA MET A 360 -31.25 1.17 4.03
C MET A 360 -30.35 0.04 3.50
N ILE A 361 -29.20 0.38 2.94
CA ILE A 361 -28.24 -0.54 2.31
C ILE A 361 -26.86 -0.23 2.88
N LEU A 362 -26.23 -1.18 3.57
CA LEU A 362 -24.97 -0.95 4.28
C LEU A 362 -24.13 -2.22 4.43
N ASN A 363 -22.91 -2.06 4.93
CA ASN A 363 -22.06 -3.15 5.38
C ASN A 363 -21.89 -3.08 6.91
N PRO A 364 -22.52 -3.97 7.70
CA PRO A 364 -22.47 -3.90 9.16
C PRO A 364 -21.09 -4.29 9.71
N ARG A 365 -20.33 -5.12 8.98
CA ARG A 365 -18.94 -5.43 9.34
C ARG A 365 -18.07 -4.17 9.25
N LYS A 366 -18.23 -3.38 8.18
CA LYS A 366 -17.50 -2.11 7.99
C LYS A 366 -17.78 -1.14 9.12
N TYR A 367 -19.05 -0.99 9.51
CA TYR A 367 -19.43 -0.18 10.66
C TYR A 367 -18.76 -0.65 11.96
N LEU A 368 -18.85 -1.95 12.28
CA LEU A 368 -18.24 -2.51 13.48
C LEU A 368 -16.71 -2.33 13.48
N GLY A 369 -16.07 -2.48 12.32
CA GLY A 369 -14.63 -2.21 12.14
C GLY A 369 -14.27 -0.75 12.42
N ALA A 370 -15.07 0.21 11.92
CA ALA A 370 -14.89 1.63 12.22
C ALA A 370 -15.12 1.92 13.71
N TRP A 371 -16.22 1.45 14.29
CA TRP A 371 -16.54 1.63 15.70
C TRP A 371 -15.44 1.11 16.63
N ARG A 372 -14.82 -0.04 16.33
CA ARG A 372 -13.68 -0.56 17.11
C ARG A 372 -12.47 0.38 17.12
N LYS A 373 -12.24 1.12 16.04
CA LYS A 373 -11.17 2.12 15.95
C LYS A 373 -11.56 3.42 16.65
N ILE A 374 -12.83 3.82 16.56
CA ILE A 374 -13.36 5.08 17.09
C ILE A 374 -14.67 4.84 17.88
N PRO A 375 -14.61 4.38 19.14
CA PRO A 375 -15.82 4.04 19.92
C PRO A 375 -16.82 5.17 20.10
N VAL A 376 -16.36 6.43 20.02
CA VAL A 376 -17.22 7.63 20.00
C VAL A 376 -18.23 7.65 18.84
N LEU A 377 -18.01 6.85 17.79
CA LEU A 377 -18.96 6.67 16.69
C LEU A 377 -20.35 6.24 17.20
N GLU A 378 -20.42 5.49 18.31
CA GLU A 378 -21.67 5.17 19.00
C GLU A 378 -22.45 6.45 19.33
N GLN A 379 -21.79 7.42 19.95
CA GLN A 379 -22.40 8.68 20.37
C GLN A 379 -22.80 9.55 19.17
N ILE A 380 -21.98 9.59 18.13
CA ILE A 380 -22.25 10.34 16.89
C ILE A 380 -23.54 9.84 16.23
N VAL A 381 -23.65 8.51 16.08
CA VAL A 381 -24.84 7.89 15.47
C VAL A 381 -26.07 8.10 16.36
N LYS A 382 -25.95 7.87 17.68
CA LYS A 382 -27.06 8.09 18.63
C LYS A 382 -27.47 9.56 18.73
N ALA A 383 -26.56 10.49 18.42
CA ALA A 383 -26.84 11.91 18.32
C ALA A 383 -27.44 12.33 16.96
N GLY A 384 -27.74 11.39 16.05
CA GLY A 384 -28.37 11.68 14.77
C GLY A 384 -27.48 12.44 13.78
N LEU A 385 -26.15 12.38 13.94
CA LEU A 385 -25.19 13.00 13.03
C LEU A 385 -24.87 12.05 11.87
N THR A 386 -25.86 11.82 11.00
CA THR A 386 -25.84 10.79 9.94
C THR A 386 -24.71 10.97 8.93
N ARG A 387 -24.58 12.16 8.34
CA ARG A 387 -23.52 12.43 7.36
C ARG A 387 -22.12 12.27 7.96
N LEU A 388 -21.89 12.85 9.15
CA LEU A 388 -20.61 12.72 9.84
C LEU A 388 -20.29 11.25 10.19
N ALA A 389 -21.29 10.48 10.65
CA ALA A 389 -21.10 9.06 10.92
C ALA A 389 -20.72 8.30 9.65
N GLY A 390 -21.36 8.58 8.51
CA GLY A 390 -20.99 7.96 7.23
C GLY A 390 -19.56 8.26 6.81
N GLU A 391 -19.12 9.51 6.89
CA GLU A 391 -17.75 9.91 6.57
C GLU A 391 -16.70 9.21 7.46
N LEU A 392 -17.04 8.98 8.74
CA LEU A 392 -16.18 8.30 9.71
C LEU A 392 -16.19 6.77 9.58
N VAL A 393 -17.30 6.17 9.13
CA VAL A 393 -17.33 4.73 8.78
C VAL A 393 -16.43 4.46 7.58
N GLU A 394 -16.38 5.39 6.63
CA GLU A 394 -15.49 5.31 5.46
C GLU A 394 -14.02 5.56 5.83
N ASN A 395 -13.75 6.58 6.67
CA ASN A 395 -12.38 7.00 7.01
C ASN A 395 -12.28 7.34 8.52
N PRO A 396 -12.13 6.33 9.39
CA PRO A 396 -12.11 6.51 10.85
C PRO A 396 -11.04 7.49 11.37
N GLU A 397 -9.91 7.55 10.67
CA GLU A 397 -8.75 8.39 10.98
C GLU A 397 -8.91 9.88 10.66
N LYS A 398 -10.01 10.30 9.99
CA LYS A 398 -10.25 11.71 9.65
C LYS A 398 -10.34 12.64 10.86
N LEU A 399 -10.68 12.12 12.04
CA LEU A 399 -10.75 12.88 13.27
C LEU A 399 -9.77 12.33 14.30
N VAL A 400 -8.98 13.24 14.87
CA VAL A 400 -8.13 12.95 16.03
C VAL A 400 -8.98 13.03 17.28
N TRP A 401 -9.07 11.90 17.99
CA TRP A 401 -9.77 11.80 19.26
C TRP A 401 -8.73 11.84 20.39
N LYS A 402 -8.84 12.80 21.31
CA LYS A 402 -8.11 12.74 22.58
C LYS A 402 -8.90 11.90 23.58
N ASP A 403 -8.19 11.25 24.49
CA ASP A 403 -8.77 10.58 25.66
C ASP A 403 -9.44 11.62 26.56
N SER A 404 -10.71 11.89 26.27
CA SER A 404 -11.59 12.64 27.15
C SER A 404 -12.86 11.82 27.36
N THR A 405 -12.97 11.22 28.54
CA THR A 405 -14.24 10.83 29.12
C THR A 405 -15.12 12.09 29.19
N GLY A 406 -16.29 12.09 28.55
CA GLY A 406 -17.14 13.28 28.55
C GLY A 406 -18.19 13.35 27.44
N GLU A 407 -18.88 14.50 27.43
CA GLU A 407 -19.96 14.88 26.51
C GLU A 407 -19.50 14.96 25.05
N LEU A 408 -20.36 14.53 24.10
CA LEU A 408 -20.06 14.48 22.66
C LEU A 408 -19.60 15.84 22.09
N ALA A 409 -20.25 16.95 22.48
CA ALA A 409 -19.89 18.28 22.01
C ALA A 409 -18.41 18.60 22.32
N LYS A 410 -17.95 18.32 23.55
CA LYS A 410 -16.56 18.53 23.96
C LYS A 410 -15.59 17.67 23.18
N ARG A 411 -15.94 16.41 22.89
CA ARG A 411 -15.14 15.49 22.05
C ARG A 411 -15.00 15.97 20.62
N LEU A 412 -16.02 16.65 20.10
CA LEU A 412 -16.03 17.29 18.80
C LEU A 412 -15.43 18.70 18.82
N TRP A 413 -14.95 19.17 19.98
CA TRP A 413 -14.38 20.52 20.18
C TRP A 413 -15.35 21.64 19.84
N ILE A 414 -16.64 21.40 20.11
CA ILE A 414 -17.75 22.35 19.95
C ILE A 414 -18.57 22.40 21.25
N ASP A 415 -19.63 23.17 21.28
CA ASP A 415 -20.59 23.30 22.36
C ASP A 415 -21.95 22.66 21.99
N LYS A 416 -22.95 22.81 22.87
CA LYS A 416 -24.29 22.24 22.66
C LYS A 416 -25.07 22.95 21.55
N ALA A 417 -24.90 24.25 21.38
CA ALA A 417 -25.58 25.04 20.36
C ALA A 417 -25.04 24.71 18.96
N GLU A 418 -23.73 24.63 18.81
CA GLU A 418 -23.02 24.21 17.61
C GLU A 418 -23.32 22.75 17.26
N LEU A 419 -23.41 21.85 18.26
CA LEU A 419 -23.83 20.47 18.03
C LEU A 419 -25.28 20.39 17.48
N LYS A 420 -26.17 21.26 17.97
CA LYS A 420 -27.54 21.37 17.45
C LYS A 420 -27.55 21.90 16.01
N ARG A 421 -26.70 22.88 15.69
CA ARG A 421 -26.52 23.39 14.32
C ARG A 421 -25.95 22.32 13.39
N LEU A 422 -24.91 21.59 13.80
CA LEU A 422 -24.33 20.48 13.06
C LEU A 422 -25.38 19.44 12.67
N ARG A 423 -26.27 19.06 13.61
CA ARG A 423 -27.38 18.15 13.35
C ARG A 423 -28.40 18.74 12.37
N LYS A 424 -28.80 20.01 12.57
CA LYS A 424 -29.79 20.69 11.72
C LYS A 424 -29.33 20.78 10.25
N MET A 425 -28.03 20.98 10.03
CA MET A 425 -27.43 21.07 8.70
C MET A 425 -27.14 19.70 8.06
N ASP A 426 -27.41 18.57 8.76
CA ASP A 426 -26.86 17.24 8.43
C ASP A 426 -25.37 17.34 8.06
N GLY A 427 -24.61 18.02 8.92
CA GLY A 427 -23.24 18.43 8.63
C GLY A 427 -22.24 17.30 8.76
N GLY A 428 -21.36 17.19 7.77
CA GLY A 428 -20.19 16.32 7.78
C GLY A 428 -18.96 17.00 8.38
N PHE A 429 -17.78 16.51 8.02
CA PHE A 429 -16.49 17.00 8.49
C PHE A 429 -16.27 18.49 8.18
N HIS A 430 -16.64 18.96 6.99
CA HIS A 430 -16.44 20.37 6.60
C HIS A 430 -17.26 21.34 7.46
N VAL A 431 -18.51 21.00 7.77
CA VAL A 431 -19.35 21.82 8.67
C VAL A 431 -18.73 21.83 10.06
N LEU A 432 -18.29 20.67 10.56
CA LEU A 432 -17.61 20.57 11.84
C LEU A 432 -16.32 21.43 11.89
N CYS A 433 -15.54 21.50 10.82
CA CYS A 433 -14.37 22.39 10.75
C CYS A 433 -14.74 23.86 10.92
N TRP A 434 -15.82 24.31 10.29
CA TRP A 434 -16.32 25.68 10.41
C TRP A 434 -16.84 25.98 11.81
N LEU A 435 -17.62 25.07 12.41
CA LEU A 435 -18.11 25.25 13.80
C LEU A 435 -16.97 25.27 14.83
N LYS A 436 -15.92 24.47 14.62
CA LYS A 436 -14.71 24.53 15.45
C LYS A 436 -14.00 25.88 15.34
N GLN A 437 -14.00 26.46 14.14
CA GLN A 437 -13.40 27.77 13.91
C GLN A 437 -14.20 28.88 14.58
N GLU A 438 -15.53 28.86 14.46
CA GLU A 438 -16.44 29.78 15.16
C GLU A 438 -16.14 29.82 16.65
N LYS A 439 -16.06 28.65 17.29
CA LYS A 439 -15.73 28.54 18.71
C LYS A 439 -14.32 29.02 19.04
N LYS A 440 -13.34 28.76 18.18
CA LYS A 440 -11.94 29.17 18.40
C LYS A 440 -11.82 30.70 18.41
N GLU A 441 -12.57 31.38 17.55
CA GLU A 441 -12.55 32.84 17.41
C GLU A 441 -13.62 33.55 18.25
N ASP A 442 -14.48 32.79 18.93
CA ASP A 442 -15.63 33.31 19.67
C ASP A 442 -16.57 34.17 18.80
N ILE A 443 -16.90 33.66 17.61
CA ILE A 443 -17.77 34.31 16.63
C ILE A 443 -18.97 33.43 16.24
N CYS A 444 -20.03 34.05 15.73
CA CYS A 444 -21.19 33.35 15.18
C CYS A 444 -21.34 33.66 13.69
N LEU A 445 -21.12 32.66 12.83
CA LEU A 445 -21.26 32.78 11.38
C LEU A 445 -22.64 32.26 10.95
N PRO A 446 -23.32 32.92 10.01
CA PRO A 446 -24.56 32.40 9.44
C PRO A 446 -24.37 31.05 8.75
N ASP A 447 -25.32 30.12 8.91
CA ASP A 447 -25.30 28.79 8.27
C ASP A 447 -25.14 28.89 6.73
N GLU A 448 -25.76 29.91 6.12
CA GLU A 448 -25.65 30.19 4.68
C GLU A 448 -24.24 30.60 4.25
N LEU A 449 -23.51 31.31 5.11
CA LEU A 449 -22.13 31.70 4.84
C LEU A 449 -21.20 30.48 4.89
N ILE A 450 -21.38 29.62 5.91
CA ILE A 450 -20.67 28.32 6.02
C ILE A 450 -20.99 27.45 4.79
N GLY A 451 -22.28 27.34 4.44
CA GLY A 451 -22.73 26.61 3.26
C GLY A 451 -22.06 27.10 1.98
N TRP A 452 -21.98 28.42 1.79
CA TRP A 452 -21.31 29.02 0.64
C TRP A 452 -19.81 28.69 0.59
N PHE A 453 -19.09 28.78 1.72
CA PHE A 453 -17.67 28.41 1.74
C PHE A 453 -17.46 26.94 1.39
N ILE A 454 -18.25 26.04 1.98
CA ILE A 454 -18.17 24.60 1.71
C ILE A 454 -18.48 24.29 0.25
N GLU A 455 -19.49 24.92 -0.33
CA GLU A 455 -19.84 24.78 -1.75
C GLU A 455 -18.68 25.21 -2.67
N LYS A 456 -17.92 26.25 -2.29
CA LYS A 456 -16.71 26.69 -3.01
C LYS A 456 -15.45 25.91 -2.61
N GLY A 457 -15.59 24.89 -1.76
CA GLY A 457 -14.51 24.03 -1.27
C GLY A 457 -13.58 24.69 -0.25
N ILE A 458 -13.94 25.86 0.29
CA ILE A 458 -13.09 26.64 1.19
C ILE A 458 -13.28 26.16 2.63
N LEU A 459 -12.17 25.85 3.29
CA LEU A 459 -12.10 25.51 4.71
C LEU A 459 -11.39 26.64 5.49
N PRO A 460 -11.58 26.73 6.83
CA PRO A 460 -10.96 27.78 7.64
C PRO A 460 -9.43 27.90 7.46
N LYS A 461 -8.73 26.77 7.33
CA LYS A 461 -7.28 26.73 7.11
C LYS A 461 -6.85 27.46 5.82
N ASP A 462 -7.70 27.45 4.79
CA ASP A 462 -7.41 28.09 3.50
C ASP A 462 -7.52 29.62 3.61
N LEU A 463 -8.05 30.14 4.73
CA LEU A 463 -8.19 31.57 5.01
C LEU A 463 -7.21 32.04 6.10
N ALA A 464 -6.32 31.15 6.57
CA ALA A 464 -5.37 31.44 7.64
C ALA A 464 -4.48 32.65 7.31
N PHE A 465 -4.18 32.88 6.03
CA PHE A 465 -3.36 33.99 5.58
C PHE A 465 -4.03 35.37 5.70
N ILE A 466 -5.34 35.47 5.92
CA ILE A 466 -6.06 36.77 5.89
C ILE A 466 -7.14 36.98 6.95
N HIS A 467 -7.63 35.92 7.59
CA HIS A 467 -8.71 36.00 8.58
C HIS A 467 -8.42 36.94 9.77
N ASP A 468 -7.14 37.24 10.06
CA ASP A 468 -6.71 38.19 11.08
C ASP A 468 -7.04 39.66 10.74
N ARG A 469 -7.27 39.96 9.45
CA ARG A 469 -7.46 41.33 8.92
C ARG A 469 -8.80 41.55 8.23
N MET A 470 -9.51 40.48 7.89
CA MET A 470 -10.81 40.54 7.21
C MET A 470 -11.80 39.57 7.84
N SER A 471 -13.00 40.06 8.12
CA SER A 471 -14.09 39.17 8.54
C SER A 471 -14.46 38.21 7.42
N TYR A 472 -15.00 37.05 7.77
CA TYR A 472 -15.42 36.04 6.78
C TYR A 472 -16.44 36.56 5.75
N VAL A 473 -17.31 37.50 6.14
CA VAL A 473 -18.23 38.18 5.23
C VAL A 473 -17.46 39.06 4.23
N GLN A 474 -16.46 39.81 4.72
CA GLN A 474 -15.62 40.64 3.86
C GLN A 474 -14.79 39.78 2.89
N ILE A 475 -14.29 38.62 3.33
CA ILE A 475 -13.57 37.65 2.50
C ILE A 475 -14.48 37.14 1.38
N LYS A 476 -15.69 36.65 1.70
CA LYS A 476 -16.67 36.23 0.68
C LYS A 476 -16.93 37.34 -0.34
N ASN A 477 -17.22 38.55 0.14
CA ASN A 477 -17.53 39.69 -0.74
C ASN A 477 -16.32 40.08 -1.61
N TYR A 478 -15.10 39.99 -1.09
CA TYR A 478 -13.88 40.23 -1.86
C TYR A 478 -13.70 39.18 -2.95
N LEU A 479 -13.80 37.90 -2.62
CA LEU A 479 -13.66 36.81 -3.59
C LEU A 479 -14.70 36.90 -4.71
N VAL A 480 -15.97 37.17 -4.38
CA VAL A 480 -17.04 37.36 -5.36
C VAL A 480 -16.75 38.56 -6.27
N ARG A 481 -16.28 39.67 -5.70
CA ARG A 481 -15.94 40.87 -6.46
C ARG A 481 -14.74 40.66 -7.40
N GLN A 482 -13.68 40.00 -6.94
CA GLN A 482 -12.49 39.73 -7.75
C GLN A 482 -12.76 38.72 -8.87
N LYS A 483 -13.65 37.75 -8.64
CA LYS A 483 -14.15 36.88 -9.71
C LYS A 483 -14.84 37.70 -10.80
N GLY A 484 -15.77 38.57 -10.43
CA GLY A 484 -16.53 39.37 -11.40
C GLY A 484 -17.18 38.49 -12.48
N LYS A 485 -16.93 38.80 -13.76
CA LYS A 485 -17.40 38.02 -14.93
C LYS A 485 -16.41 36.94 -15.42
N ARG A 486 -15.33 36.68 -14.69
CA ARG A 486 -14.33 35.67 -15.08
C ARG A 486 -14.92 34.27 -14.96
N GLU A 487 -14.46 33.37 -15.83
CA GLU A 487 -14.83 31.95 -15.80
C GLU A 487 -14.20 31.20 -14.61
N ASP A 488 -13.19 31.80 -13.98
CA ASP A 488 -12.47 31.22 -12.84
C ASP A 488 -13.39 30.79 -11.69
N SER A 489 -13.00 29.70 -11.03
CA SER A 489 -13.63 29.29 -9.78
C SER A 489 -13.26 30.26 -8.66
N ILE A 490 -14.14 30.42 -7.66
CA ILE A 490 -13.84 31.21 -6.45
C ILE A 490 -12.59 30.68 -5.74
N ARG A 491 -12.35 29.36 -5.78
CA ARG A 491 -11.14 28.75 -5.24
C ARG A 491 -9.88 29.23 -5.96
N GLN A 492 -9.92 29.38 -7.29
CA GLN A 492 -8.78 29.90 -8.05
C GLN A 492 -8.46 31.36 -7.69
N VAL A 493 -9.50 32.17 -7.47
CA VAL A 493 -9.34 33.55 -6.99
C VAL A 493 -8.66 33.58 -5.62
N LEU A 494 -9.05 32.68 -4.70
CA LEU A 494 -8.43 32.55 -3.37
C LEU A 494 -6.94 32.19 -3.48
N ILE A 495 -6.59 31.20 -4.31
CA ILE A 495 -5.20 30.79 -4.55
C ILE A 495 -4.37 31.96 -5.11
N THR A 496 -4.90 32.65 -6.12
CA THR A 496 -4.23 33.83 -6.72
C THR A 496 -4.01 34.93 -5.69
N TRP A 497 -4.92 35.07 -4.72
CA TRP A 497 -4.82 36.06 -3.67
C TRP A 497 -3.74 35.71 -2.65
N GLU A 498 -3.69 34.46 -2.22
CA GLU A 498 -2.63 33.95 -1.34
C GLU A 498 -1.25 34.09 -2.01
N ASP A 499 -1.12 33.70 -3.27
CA ASP A 499 0.11 33.85 -4.07
C ASP A 499 0.52 35.31 -4.20
N TYR A 500 -0.42 36.21 -4.47
CA TYR A 500 -0.17 37.65 -4.52
C TYR A 500 0.39 38.17 -3.20
N LEU A 501 -0.20 37.81 -2.05
CA LEU A 501 0.28 38.30 -0.75
C LEU A 501 1.62 37.67 -0.34
N SER A 502 1.84 36.42 -0.74
CA SER A 502 3.16 35.78 -0.61
C SER A 502 4.21 36.56 -1.40
N MET A 503 3.95 36.89 -2.67
CA MET A 503 4.85 37.72 -3.49
C MET A 503 5.02 39.14 -2.94
N ALA A 504 3.94 39.79 -2.49
CA ALA A 504 4.00 41.12 -1.89
C ALA A 504 4.91 41.12 -0.66
N LYS A 505 4.82 40.08 0.19
CA LYS A 505 5.74 39.89 1.32
C LYS A 505 7.19 39.71 0.85
N ARG A 506 7.43 38.93 -0.21
CA ARG A 506 8.78 38.71 -0.78
C ARG A 506 9.42 40.01 -1.25
N VAL A 507 8.65 40.91 -1.85
CA VAL A 507 9.14 42.24 -2.29
C VAL A 507 9.04 43.32 -1.20
N LYS A 508 8.91 42.92 0.07
CA LYS A 508 8.87 43.78 1.26
C LYS A 508 7.71 44.80 1.29
N MET A 509 6.62 44.55 0.58
CA MET A 509 5.40 45.35 0.74
C MET A 509 4.76 45.08 2.10
N ASN A 510 4.17 46.12 2.69
CA ASN A 510 3.41 45.96 3.92
C ASN A 510 2.09 45.20 3.66
N VAL A 511 2.09 43.89 3.91
CA VAL A 511 0.90 43.04 3.76
C VAL A 511 -0.21 43.36 4.78
N TYR A 512 0.00 44.24 5.76
CA TYR A 512 -1.05 44.75 6.66
C TYR A 512 -1.71 46.03 6.16
N ASP A 513 -1.24 46.61 5.05
CA ASP A 513 -1.91 47.74 4.41
C ASP A 513 -3.14 47.24 3.63
N ALA A 514 -4.31 47.87 3.86
CA ALA A 514 -5.56 47.54 3.19
C ALA A 514 -5.49 47.64 1.66
N ILE A 515 -4.65 48.52 1.12
CA ILE A 515 -4.41 48.62 -0.33
C ILE A 515 -3.74 47.36 -0.86
N VAL A 516 -2.87 46.74 -0.06
CA VAL A 516 -2.13 45.53 -0.40
C VAL A 516 -3.00 44.31 -0.12
N TYR A 517 -3.38 44.05 1.14
CA TYR A 517 -4.11 42.82 1.44
C TYR A 517 -5.48 42.74 0.78
N ARG A 518 -6.11 43.87 0.47
CA ARG A 518 -7.39 43.93 -0.25
C ARG A 518 -7.22 44.53 -1.65
N ALA A 519 -6.13 44.20 -2.34
CA ALA A 519 -5.80 44.71 -3.66
C ALA A 519 -7.00 44.76 -4.61
N ASN A 520 -7.23 45.93 -5.21
CA ASN A 520 -8.17 46.07 -6.32
C ASN A 520 -7.53 45.49 -7.60
N LYS A 521 -8.32 44.86 -8.47
CA LYS A 521 -7.86 44.17 -9.68
C LYS A 521 -6.74 43.16 -9.37
N LEU A 522 -7.03 42.20 -8.50
CA LEU A 522 -6.06 41.24 -7.95
C LEU A 522 -5.13 40.63 -9.02
N TYR A 523 -5.69 40.13 -10.12
CA TYR A 523 -4.91 39.49 -11.18
C TYR A 523 -3.93 40.44 -11.88
N GLN A 524 -4.31 41.71 -12.04
CA GLN A 524 -3.42 42.71 -12.61
C GLN A 524 -2.25 42.95 -11.66
N ARG A 525 -2.52 43.16 -10.37
CA ARG A 525 -1.48 43.37 -9.35
C ARG A 525 -0.59 42.14 -9.15
N HIS A 526 -1.16 40.95 -9.26
CA HIS A 526 -0.43 39.71 -9.30
C HIS A 526 0.52 39.67 -10.51
N GLY A 527 0.03 40.00 -11.72
CA GLY A 527 0.86 40.10 -12.92
C GLY A 527 2.00 41.13 -12.78
N GLU A 528 1.72 42.32 -12.26
CA GLU A 528 2.70 43.36 -11.98
C GLU A 528 3.82 42.87 -11.05
N LEU A 529 3.47 42.14 -9.98
CA LEU A 529 4.46 41.56 -9.06
C LEU A 529 5.27 40.43 -9.71
N VAL A 530 4.65 39.58 -10.52
CA VAL A 530 5.36 38.53 -11.28
C VAL A 530 6.41 39.16 -12.19
N GLU A 531 6.02 40.17 -12.97
CA GLU A 531 6.95 40.89 -13.86
C GLU A 531 8.06 41.60 -13.08
N TYR A 532 7.72 42.22 -11.94
CA TYR A 532 8.71 42.88 -11.09
C TYR A 532 9.73 41.88 -10.54
N ILE A 533 9.28 40.74 -10.02
CA ILE A 533 10.16 39.69 -9.48
C ILE A 533 11.02 39.11 -10.60
N GLN A 534 10.48 38.88 -11.79
CA GLN A 534 11.26 38.41 -12.94
C GLN A 534 12.35 39.40 -13.36
N LYS A 535 12.04 40.70 -13.40
CA LYS A 535 13.01 41.75 -13.75
C LYS A 535 14.07 41.98 -12.66
N ASN A 536 13.71 41.76 -11.40
CA ASN A 536 14.56 42.05 -10.23
C ASN A 536 14.96 40.77 -9.47
N GLN A 537 15.03 39.64 -10.15
CA GLN A 537 15.18 38.33 -9.52
C GLN A 537 16.38 38.27 -8.56
N LEU A 538 17.55 38.73 -9.01
CA LEU A 538 18.77 38.73 -8.19
C LEU A 538 18.62 39.60 -6.94
N SER A 539 18.03 40.79 -7.07
CA SER A 539 17.84 41.70 -5.94
C SER A 539 16.85 41.15 -4.92
N VAL A 540 15.76 40.53 -5.39
CA VAL A 540 14.76 39.89 -4.51
C VAL A 540 15.38 38.70 -3.79
N THR A 541 16.10 37.83 -4.51
CA THR A 541 16.80 36.68 -3.91
C THR A 541 17.90 37.10 -2.95
N ALA A 542 18.64 38.17 -3.25
CA ALA A 542 19.63 38.72 -2.32
C ALA A 542 18.96 39.15 -1.01
N GLY A 543 17.86 39.91 -1.07
CA GLY A 543 17.13 40.32 0.13
C GLY A 543 16.50 39.17 0.92
N GLU A 544 16.10 38.07 0.27
CA GLU A 544 15.65 36.85 0.95
C GLU A 544 16.81 36.17 1.70
N LEU A 545 17.98 36.05 1.07
CA LEU A 545 19.18 35.46 1.68
C LEU A 545 19.73 36.31 2.82
N GLU A 546 19.69 37.63 2.69
CA GLU A 546 20.12 38.55 3.75
C GLU A 546 19.24 38.46 5.01
N GLU A 547 17.95 38.16 4.88
CA GLU A 547 17.07 37.89 6.02
C GLU A 547 17.30 36.51 6.64
N GLU A 548 17.55 35.48 5.81
CA GLU A 548 17.87 34.13 6.29
C GLU A 548 19.23 34.08 7.00
N TYR A 549 20.20 34.90 6.54
CA TYR A 549 21.58 34.95 7.00
C TYR A 549 22.01 36.38 7.42
N PRO A 550 21.54 36.85 8.58
CA PRO A 550 21.60 38.27 8.95
C PRO A 550 23.01 38.82 9.18
N TYR A 551 24.01 37.98 9.44
CA TYR A 551 25.37 38.44 9.71
C TYR A 551 26.15 38.77 8.44
N ILE A 552 25.71 38.30 7.27
CA ILE A 552 26.43 38.47 5.99
C ILE A 552 26.66 39.95 5.67
N ASN A 553 25.66 40.80 5.88
CA ASN A 553 25.75 42.23 5.59
C ASN A 553 26.79 42.98 6.45
N GLY A 554 27.16 42.43 7.61
CA GLY A 554 28.25 42.96 8.43
C GLY A 554 29.63 42.41 8.06
N ILE A 555 29.68 41.23 7.42
CA ILE A 555 30.91 40.50 7.09
C ILE A 555 31.48 40.95 5.74
N LEU A 556 30.66 40.94 4.68
CA LEU A 556 31.13 41.20 3.31
C LEU A 556 31.89 42.53 3.15
N PRO A 557 31.45 43.66 3.73
CA PRO A 557 32.16 44.94 3.61
C PRO A 557 33.50 45.04 4.35
N ARG A 558 33.85 44.03 5.17
CA ARG A 558 35.13 43.97 5.90
C ARG A 558 36.16 43.10 5.18
N LEU A 559 35.74 42.33 4.17
CA LEU A 559 36.62 41.41 3.47
C LEU A 559 37.62 42.15 2.57
N GLN A 560 37.30 43.36 2.13
CA GLN A 560 38.11 44.11 1.16
C GLN A 560 39.51 44.40 1.72
N GLU A 561 39.59 44.95 2.93
CA GLU A 561 40.86 45.31 3.58
C GLU A 561 41.79 44.10 3.75
N LYS A 562 41.21 42.95 4.09
CA LYS A 562 41.97 41.73 4.40
C LYS A 562 42.38 40.99 3.13
N TYR A 563 41.46 40.81 2.19
CA TYR A 563 41.61 39.83 1.11
C TYR A 563 41.86 40.43 -0.28
N GLU A 564 41.64 41.74 -0.52
CA GLU A 564 41.92 42.31 -1.84
C GLU A 564 43.41 42.51 -2.09
N TYR A 565 43.87 42.10 -3.27
CA TYR A 565 45.27 42.21 -3.68
C TYR A 565 45.39 42.22 -5.20
N SER A 566 46.33 43.04 -5.70
CA SER A 566 46.56 43.19 -7.13
C SER A 566 48.05 43.16 -7.46
N ASN A 567 48.40 42.60 -8.62
CA ASN A 567 49.69 42.78 -9.25
C ASN A 567 49.51 43.26 -10.71
N LYS A 568 50.54 43.14 -11.56
CA LYS A 568 50.47 43.58 -12.97
C LYS A 568 49.57 42.70 -13.86
N THR A 569 49.14 41.53 -13.38
CA THR A 569 48.49 40.48 -14.20
C THR A 569 47.15 40.01 -13.63
N TYR A 570 47.06 39.81 -12.31
CA TYR A 570 45.88 39.32 -11.61
C TYR A 570 45.50 40.20 -10.41
N THR A 571 44.21 40.18 -10.09
CA THR A 571 43.57 40.95 -9.02
C THR A 571 42.55 40.05 -8.32
N ILE A 572 42.49 40.10 -6.98
CA ILE A 572 41.42 39.50 -6.18
C ILE A 572 40.54 40.62 -5.63
N LEU A 573 39.23 40.49 -5.84
CA LEU A 573 38.18 41.39 -5.36
C LEU A 573 37.29 40.66 -4.37
N ALA A 574 36.81 41.35 -3.34
CA ALA A 574 35.86 40.81 -2.38
C ALA A 574 34.45 41.38 -2.64
N PRO A 575 33.38 40.55 -2.63
CA PRO A 575 32.01 41.03 -2.79
C PRO A 575 31.65 41.97 -1.64
N ARG A 576 30.86 43.00 -1.95
CA ARG A 576 30.34 43.98 -0.99
C ARG A 576 28.94 43.62 -0.53
N THR A 577 28.15 43.00 -1.41
CA THR A 577 26.77 42.60 -1.16
C THR A 577 26.52 41.15 -1.56
N VAL A 578 25.43 40.56 -1.07
CA VAL A 578 24.96 39.25 -1.53
C VAL A 578 24.65 39.27 -3.02
N LYS A 579 24.13 40.39 -3.53
CA LYS A 579 23.84 40.58 -4.95
C LYS A 579 25.10 40.41 -5.82
N ASP A 580 26.26 40.90 -5.38
CA ASP A 580 27.52 40.76 -6.13
C ASP A 580 27.90 39.27 -6.31
N ILE A 581 27.66 38.44 -5.29
CA ILE A 581 27.90 36.98 -5.35
C ILE A 581 26.94 36.31 -6.34
N LEU A 582 25.66 36.72 -6.33
CA LEU A 582 24.65 36.19 -7.25
C LEU A 582 24.90 36.61 -8.70
N GLU A 583 25.31 37.87 -8.93
CA GLU A 583 25.70 38.38 -10.25
C GLU A 583 26.92 37.64 -10.81
N GLU A 584 27.96 37.46 -9.98
CA GLU A 584 29.14 36.69 -10.38
C GLU A 584 28.77 35.24 -10.70
N GLY A 585 27.94 34.62 -9.85
CA GLY A 585 27.45 33.26 -10.06
C GLY A 585 26.68 33.13 -11.37
N GLN A 586 25.78 34.07 -11.67
CA GLN A 586 25.02 34.06 -12.91
C GLN A 586 25.93 34.24 -14.13
N ALA A 587 26.88 35.16 -14.08
CA ALA A 587 27.78 35.46 -15.20
C ALA A 587 28.72 34.28 -15.54
N LEU A 588 29.16 33.52 -14.53
CA LEU A 588 29.97 32.31 -14.70
C LEU A 588 29.11 31.02 -14.79
N HIS A 589 27.79 31.14 -14.85
CA HIS A 589 26.88 29.99 -14.83
C HIS A 589 27.13 29.01 -13.67
N HIS A 590 27.57 29.53 -12.52
CA HIS A 590 27.64 28.80 -11.28
C HIS A 590 26.25 28.69 -10.66
N CYS A 591 25.88 27.52 -10.15
CA CYS A 591 24.64 27.35 -9.38
C CYS A 591 24.83 27.82 -7.92
N ILE A 592 25.34 29.04 -7.69
CA ILE A 592 25.61 29.57 -6.34
C ILE A 592 24.29 29.91 -5.64
N ASP A 593 23.32 30.46 -6.37
CA ASP A 593 21.95 30.75 -5.92
C ASP A 593 21.19 29.52 -5.41
N LYS A 594 21.55 28.32 -5.87
CA LYS A 594 20.91 27.05 -5.51
C LYS A 594 21.58 26.31 -4.34
N LYS A 595 22.75 26.79 -3.88
CA LYS A 595 23.56 26.16 -2.83
C LYS A 595 23.55 27.04 -1.59
N LYS A 596 22.53 26.85 -0.73
CA LYS A 596 22.36 27.58 0.53
C LYS A 596 23.58 27.45 1.46
N GLU A 597 24.34 26.37 1.31
CA GLU A 597 25.53 26.06 2.10
C GLU A 597 26.60 27.16 1.99
N TYR A 598 26.74 27.84 0.85
CA TYR A 598 27.73 28.92 0.72
C TYR A 598 27.37 30.13 1.58
N PHE A 599 26.08 30.49 1.64
CA PHE A 599 25.63 31.62 2.45
C PHE A 599 25.67 31.30 3.95
N GLU A 600 25.34 30.05 4.33
CA GLU A 600 25.52 29.57 5.69
C GLU A 600 26.98 29.65 6.15
N ARG A 601 27.93 29.21 5.30
CA ARG A 601 29.36 29.30 5.59
C ARG A 601 29.86 30.74 5.73
N ILE A 602 29.42 31.65 4.86
CA ILE A 602 29.77 33.08 4.97
C ILE A 602 29.21 33.65 6.28
N ASN A 603 27.94 33.38 6.60
CA ASN A 603 27.28 33.84 7.83
C ASN A 603 27.99 33.34 9.10
N ASN A 604 28.51 32.12 9.07
CA ASN A 604 29.27 31.51 10.16
C ASN A 604 30.76 31.85 10.14
N GLN A 605 31.22 32.63 9.15
CA GLN A 605 32.63 32.98 8.90
C GLN A 605 33.53 31.73 8.74
N GLU A 606 32.99 30.66 8.15
CA GLU A 606 33.72 29.42 7.85
C GLU A 606 34.49 29.51 6.52
N SER A 607 33.85 30.09 5.50
CA SER A 607 34.49 30.39 4.23
C SER A 607 33.82 31.58 3.54
N PHE A 608 34.57 32.25 2.68
CA PHE A 608 34.17 33.42 1.91
C PHE A 608 34.30 33.15 0.42
N ILE A 609 33.45 33.79 -0.39
CA ILE A 609 33.56 33.77 -1.85
C ILE A 609 34.27 35.05 -2.30
N LEU A 610 35.38 34.91 -3.02
CA LEU A 610 36.15 36.02 -3.60
C LEU A 610 36.25 35.87 -5.12
N PHE A 611 36.54 36.97 -5.83
CA PHE A 611 36.60 37.00 -7.28
C PHE A 611 38.03 37.21 -7.76
N LEU A 612 38.60 36.23 -8.47
CA LEU A 612 39.87 36.37 -9.17
C LEU A 612 39.60 36.96 -10.56
N ARG A 613 40.34 38.00 -10.91
CA ARG A 613 40.25 38.76 -12.18
C ARG A 613 41.61 38.89 -12.84
N LYS A 614 41.62 39.19 -14.14
CA LYS A 614 42.80 39.72 -14.82
C LYS A 614 42.87 41.23 -14.55
N THR A 615 44.01 41.76 -14.12
CA THR A 615 44.14 43.18 -13.75
C THR A 615 43.78 44.13 -14.88
N LYS A 616 44.02 43.72 -16.14
CA LYS A 616 43.66 44.53 -17.33
C LYS A 616 42.16 44.55 -17.64
N GLN A 617 41.37 43.66 -17.04
CA GLN A 617 39.93 43.50 -17.26
C GLN A 617 39.24 43.17 -15.92
N PRO A 618 39.25 44.10 -14.94
CA PRO A 618 38.73 43.84 -13.60
C PRO A 618 37.22 43.55 -13.60
N ASP A 619 36.47 44.12 -14.55
CA ASP A 619 35.01 43.97 -14.64
C ASP A 619 34.57 42.64 -15.28
N GLN A 620 35.49 41.88 -15.89
CA GLN A 620 35.15 40.60 -16.54
C GLN A 620 35.36 39.41 -15.60
N PRO A 621 34.33 38.60 -15.33
CA PRO A 621 34.46 37.41 -14.47
C PRO A 621 35.51 36.46 -15.00
N TYR A 622 36.34 35.93 -14.11
CA TYR A 622 37.41 35.00 -14.50
C TYR A 622 37.36 33.72 -13.66
N TYR A 623 37.50 33.82 -12.34
CA TYR A 623 37.31 32.68 -11.42
C TYR A 623 36.69 33.13 -10.09
N THR A 624 35.85 32.29 -9.50
CA THR A 624 35.44 32.37 -8.10
C THR A 624 36.35 31.52 -7.21
N LEU A 625 36.66 32.03 -6.02
CA LEU A 625 37.50 31.38 -5.02
C LEU A 625 36.67 31.18 -3.75
N GLU A 626 36.55 29.94 -3.26
CA GLU A 626 36.06 29.67 -1.90
C GLU A 626 37.26 29.62 -0.95
N VAL A 627 37.30 30.52 0.03
CA VAL A 627 38.49 30.79 0.86
C VAL A 627 38.13 30.76 2.33
N GLU A 628 38.92 30.07 3.14
CA GLU A 628 38.83 30.12 4.61
C GLU A 628 39.40 31.42 5.19
N PRO A 629 39.06 31.81 6.43
CA PRO A 629 39.60 33.01 7.07
C PRO A 629 41.14 33.10 7.07
N GLY A 630 41.83 31.96 7.10
CA GLY A 630 43.30 31.90 7.01
C GLY A 630 43.88 32.19 5.62
N GLY A 631 43.07 32.35 4.57
CA GLY A 631 43.54 32.45 3.18
C GLY A 631 43.79 31.08 2.51
N VAL A 632 43.41 29.97 3.14
CA VAL A 632 43.40 28.66 2.48
C VAL A 632 42.30 28.63 1.43
N ILE A 633 42.63 28.23 0.20
CA ILE A 633 41.65 28.20 -0.90
C ILE A 633 41.09 26.78 -1.01
N ARG A 634 39.82 26.59 -0.63
CA ARG A 634 39.10 25.32 -0.73
C ARG A 634 38.81 24.95 -2.16
N GLN A 635 38.34 25.90 -2.96
CA GLN A 635 37.91 25.66 -4.34
C GLN A 635 38.21 26.84 -5.26
N LYS A 636 38.45 26.53 -6.54
CA LYS A 636 38.71 27.48 -7.63
C LYS A 636 37.84 27.10 -8.82
N ARG A 637 36.82 27.89 -9.15
CA ARG A 637 35.85 27.56 -10.20
C ARG A 637 35.71 28.69 -11.22
N THR A 638 35.56 28.33 -12.49
CA THR A 638 35.20 29.21 -13.61
C THR A 638 33.94 28.66 -14.29
N GLU A 639 33.57 29.20 -15.44
CA GLU A 639 32.35 28.86 -16.20
C GLU A 639 31.89 27.38 -16.05
N TYR A 640 30.65 27.20 -15.60
CA TYR A 640 30.00 25.89 -15.38
C TYR A 640 30.63 25.01 -14.29
N ASP A 641 31.08 25.62 -13.18
CA ASP A 641 31.73 24.93 -12.05
C ASP A 641 32.98 24.12 -12.46
N ARG A 642 33.71 24.56 -13.50
CA ARG A 642 34.91 23.88 -14.02
C ARG A 642 36.19 24.51 -13.48
N GLN A 643 37.29 23.78 -13.61
CA GLN A 643 38.64 24.31 -13.46
C GLN A 643 39.38 24.08 -14.79
N LYS A 644 39.79 25.16 -15.46
CA LYS A 644 40.56 25.09 -16.72
C LYS A 644 42.06 25.15 -16.36
N LYS A 645 42.93 24.58 -17.21
CA LYS A 645 44.39 24.53 -17.01
C LYS A 645 45.06 25.92 -16.91
N ASP A 646 44.36 26.98 -17.30
CA ASP A 646 44.88 28.33 -17.21
C ASP A 646 44.98 28.86 -15.78
N ILE A 647 44.27 28.24 -14.82
CA ILE A 647 44.41 28.55 -13.39
C ILE A 647 45.84 28.32 -12.87
N ASP A 648 46.59 27.39 -13.48
CA ASP A 648 47.98 27.10 -13.11
C ASP A 648 48.89 28.32 -13.29
N LYS A 649 48.54 29.20 -14.25
CA LYS A 649 49.24 30.47 -14.48
C LYS A 649 49.01 31.48 -13.35
N ALA A 650 47.92 31.35 -12.60
CA ALA A 650 47.60 32.17 -11.44
C ALA A 650 48.13 31.58 -10.12
N SER A 651 48.58 30.32 -10.07
CA SER A 651 49.03 29.66 -8.83
C SER A 651 50.14 30.41 -8.08
N ALA A 652 51.14 30.94 -8.80
CA ALA A 652 52.21 31.73 -8.18
C ALA A 652 51.68 33.05 -7.57
N PHE A 653 50.70 33.67 -8.21
CA PHE A 653 50.02 34.84 -7.68
C PHE A 653 49.17 34.51 -6.45
N LEU A 654 48.41 33.41 -6.48
CA LEU A 654 47.59 32.97 -5.34
C LEU A 654 48.47 32.66 -4.11
N ARG A 655 49.62 32.00 -4.28
CA ARG A 655 50.56 31.77 -3.18
C ARG A 655 51.11 33.07 -2.58
N LYS A 656 51.43 34.05 -3.44
CA LYS A 656 51.86 35.38 -2.98
C LYS A 656 50.74 36.08 -2.23
N TRP A 657 49.51 35.98 -2.73
CA TRP A 657 48.33 36.51 -2.07
C TRP A 657 48.10 35.87 -0.69
N GLN A 658 48.23 34.55 -0.54
CA GLN A 658 48.13 33.87 0.76
C GLN A 658 49.12 34.44 1.78
N LYS A 659 50.38 34.68 1.38
CA LYS A 659 51.39 35.32 2.23
C LYS A 659 51.02 36.76 2.61
N VAL A 660 50.36 37.51 1.72
CA VAL A 660 49.90 38.88 2.00
C VAL A 660 48.72 38.87 2.96
N VAL A 661 47.74 37.98 2.76
CA VAL A 661 46.58 37.81 3.66
C VAL A 661 47.07 37.47 5.06
N GLN A 662 47.97 36.50 5.19
CA GLN A 662 48.55 36.08 6.49
C GLN A 662 49.16 37.24 7.30
N LYS A 663 49.74 38.26 6.62
CA LYS A 663 50.29 39.45 7.29
C LYS A 663 49.23 40.45 7.76
N ARG A 664 48.01 40.34 7.24
CA ARG A 664 46.88 41.24 7.52
C ARG A 664 45.88 40.65 8.52
N LEU A 665 45.99 39.37 8.85
CA LEU A 665 45.09 38.68 9.77
C LEU A 665 45.32 39.13 11.22
N THR A 666 44.22 39.25 11.98
CA THR A 666 44.24 39.51 13.42
C THR A 666 44.18 38.19 14.22
N GLY A 667 44.37 38.25 15.54
CA GLY A 667 44.24 37.07 16.41
C GLY A 667 42.89 36.36 16.27
N ASP A 668 41.80 37.13 16.13
CA ASP A 668 40.46 36.59 15.93
C ASP A 668 40.32 35.87 14.56
N ASP A 669 40.97 36.38 13.52
CA ASP A 669 40.95 35.75 12.20
C ASP A 669 41.67 34.38 12.22
N PHE A 670 42.75 34.26 13.00
CA PHE A 670 43.46 32.98 13.18
C PHE A 670 42.60 31.95 13.93
N ALA A 671 41.85 32.37 14.95
CA ALA A 671 40.91 31.50 15.65
C ALA A 671 39.77 31.01 14.72
N LEU A 672 39.24 31.89 13.87
CA LEU A 672 38.25 31.51 12.84
C LEU A 672 38.85 30.56 11.79
N ALA A 673 40.12 30.73 11.43
CA ALA A 673 40.82 29.86 10.49
C ALA A 673 41.01 28.44 11.06
N GLU A 674 41.39 28.32 12.34
CA GLU A 674 41.54 27.03 13.03
C GLU A 674 40.19 26.28 13.08
N LYS A 675 39.13 26.97 13.51
CA LYS A 675 37.78 26.41 13.54
C LYS A 675 37.29 25.97 12.16
N SER A 676 37.55 26.77 11.12
CA SER A 676 37.18 26.42 9.74
C SER A 676 37.91 25.19 9.23
N ARG A 677 39.17 25.01 9.63
CA ARG A 677 39.99 23.84 9.30
C ARG A 677 39.43 22.57 9.95
N GLU A 678 39.06 22.63 11.24
CA GLU A 678 38.45 21.51 11.95
C GLU A 678 37.14 21.08 11.29
N ILE A 679 36.23 22.03 11.03
CA ILE A 679 34.94 21.77 10.38
C ILE A 679 35.14 21.13 9.00
N ARG A 680 36.13 21.59 8.22
CA ARG A 680 36.45 21.00 6.90
C ARG A 680 36.89 19.54 7.04
N ILE A 681 37.79 19.24 7.98
CA ILE A 681 38.31 17.89 8.21
C ILE A 681 37.17 16.95 8.61
N GLU A 682 36.31 17.38 9.54
CA GLU A 682 35.14 16.61 9.97
C GLU A 682 34.17 16.37 8.81
N SER A 683 33.88 17.41 8.02
CA SER A 683 33.01 17.32 6.85
C SER A 683 33.54 16.32 5.81
N TYR A 684 34.84 16.34 5.51
CA TYR A 684 35.47 15.40 4.58
C TYR A 684 35.41 13.96 5.12
N ALA A 685 35.66 13.76 6.42
CA ALA A 685 35.55 12.47 7.07
C ALA A 685 34.12 11.91 7.01
N GLU A 686 33.10 12.76 7.23
CA GLU A 686 31.71 12.35 7.14
C GLU A 686 31.28 12.00 5.70
N MET A 687 31.71 12.79 4.70
CA MET A 687 31.45 12.49 3.28
C MET A 687 32.06 11.16 2.85
N ARG A 688 33.28 10.84 3.32
CA ARG A 688 33.93 9.54 3.11
C ARG A 688 33.15 8.40 3.75
N LYS A 689 32.69 8.58 4.99
CA LYS A 689 31.85 7.59 5.70
C LYS A 689 30.52 7.33 4.98
N LYS A 690 29.88 8.39 4.45
CA LYS A 690 28.63 8.31 3.67
C LYS A 690 28.84 7.86 2.21
N ARG A 691 30.08 7.68 1.76
CA ARG A 691 30.46 7.28 0.39
C ARG A 691 29.84 8.16 -0.69
N VAL A 692 29.84 9.47 -0.47
CA VAL A 692 29.25 10.44 -1.41
C VAL A 692 30.06 10.46 -2.72
N LYS A 693 29.41 10.15 -3.85
CA LYS A 693 30.03 10.09 -5.18
C LYS A 693 29.49 11.17 -6.11
N ILE A 694 30.33 11.61 -7.03
CA ILE A 694 29.95 12.57 -8.06
C ILE A 694 29.19 11.84 -9.17
N ASN A 695 27.97 12.28 -9.47
CA ASN A 695 27.05 11.58 -10.38
C ASN A 695 27.18 11.99 -11.87
N GLY A 696 28.04 12.96 -12.22
CA GLY A 696 28.26 13.40 -13.61
C GLY A 696 29.48 14.31 -13.79
N GLY A 697 29.91 14.52 -15.03
CA GLY A 697 31.08 15.35 -15.38
C GLY A 697 32.42 14.59 -15.37
N LEU A 698 33.53 15.34 -15.43
CA LEU A 698 34.90 14.81 -15.60
C LEU A 698 35.36 13.88 -14.45
N PHE A 699 34.73 13.99 -13.28
CA PHE A 699 35.04 13.24 -12.05
C PHE A 699 33.93 12.25 -11.65
N ALA A 700 33.03 11.88 -12.58
CA ALA A 700 31.94 10.96 -12.30
C ALA A 700 32.45 9.63 -11.71
N GLY A 701 31.84 9.19 -10.61
CA GLY A 701 32.20 7.96 -9.89
C GLY A 701 33.29 8.10 -8.83
N GLN A 702 34.01 9.22 -8.77
CA GLN A 702 34.97 9.51 -7.71
C GLN A 702 34.28 9.98 -6.41
N TYR A 703 34.94 9.78 -5.26
CA TYR A 703 34.44 10.30 -3.98
C TYR A 703 34.61 11.82 -3.93
N LEU A 704 33.55 12.52 -3.52
CA LEU A 704 33.53 13.98 -3.50
C LEU A 704 34.64 14.56 -2.60
N ALA A 705 34.88 13.96 -1.42
CA ALA A 705 35.90 14.42 -0.48
C ALA A 705 37.32 14.37 -1.07
N ASP A 706 37.63 13.37 -1.89
CA ASP A 706 38.97 13.21 -2.46
C ASP A 706 39.23 14.24 -3.57
N VAL A 707 38.20 14.60 -4.34
CA VAL A 707 38.28 15.68 -5.33
C VAL A 707 38.41 17.04 -4.65
N LEU A 708 37.67 17.29 -3.57
CA LEU A 708 37.75 18.54 -2.81
C LEU A 708 39.07 18.70 -2.05
N GLU A 709 39.67 17.60 -1.58
CA GLU A 709 41.00 17.61 -0.97
C GLU A 709 42.10 17.86 -2.02
N ALA A 710 41.95 17.34 -3.24
CA ALA A 710 42.89 17.62 -4.34
C ALA A 710 42.82 19.08 -4.83
N ASP A 711 41.63 19.71 -4.79
CA ASP A 711 41.44 21.10 -5.19
C ASP A 711 41.98 22.11 -4.14
N LEU A 712 42.27 21.63 -2.92
CA LEU A 712 42.68 22.43 -1.78
C LEU A 712 44.09 23.03 -1.98
N MET A 713 44.21 24.34 -1.81
CA MET A 713 45.50 25.03 -1.79
C MET A 713 45.81 25.52 -0.37
N GLU A 714 46.59 24.70 0.35
CA GLU A 714 47.10 24.99 1.68
C GLU A 714 48.07 26.18 1.68
N LEU A 715 48.30 26.75 2.87
CA LEU A 715 49.29 27.81 3.06
C LEU A 715 50.70 27.30 2.72
N PRO A 716 51.58 28.16 2.18
CA PRO A 716 52.97 27.78 1.92
C PRO A 716 53.72 27.50 3.24
N ASP A 717 54.33 26.32 3.37
CA ASP A 717 55.20 25.92 4.49
C ASP A 717 56.31 26.98 4.67
N ALA A 718 56.40 27.60 5.86
CA ALA A 718 57.45 28.56 6.17
C ALA A 718 58.87 27.94 6.17
N GLU A 719 58.99 26.60 6.27
CA GLU A 719 60.27 25.89 6.39
C GLU A 719 60.86 25.37 5.06
N LYS A 720 60.13 25.41 3.93
CA LYS A 720 60.63 24.89 2.65
C LYS A 720 61.21 25.93 1.68
N GLU A 721 61.24 27.20 2.05
CA GLU A 721 61.85 28.27 1.22
C GLU A 721 63.23 28.75 1.76
N ALA A 722 63.80 28.06 2.76
CA ALA A 722 65.19 28.27 3.20
C ALA A 722 66.15 27.15 2.74
N ALA A 723 65.82 26.47 1.63
CA ALA A 723 66.67 25.46 0.98
C ALA A 723 66.97 25.84 -0.47
#